data_AF-A0A9W8UFY0-F1
#
_entry.id   AF-A0A9W8UFY0-F1
#
_cell.length_a   1.000
_cell.length_b   1.000
_cell.length_c   1.000
_cell.angle_alpha   90.00
_cell.angle_beta   90.00
_cell.angle_gamma   90.00
#
_symmetry.space_group_name_H-M   'P 1'
#
loop_
_entity.id
_entity.type
_entity.pdbx_description
1 polymer ?
#
loop_
_entity_poly.entity_id
_entity_poly.type
_entity_poly.pdbx_seq_one_letter_code
_entity_poly.pdbx_strand_id
1 'polypeptide(L)'
;MASDQGFGGPVERSRRSLSTSGPGPNGEGETRPEKETTRKPSTDEKDEATQSSQVLPRGYDNVSNAPAPVAAPLSRNPSEMSTTSTTSSPGPDSRRSPAPSQPLEPPVTKSSLGELEVSKIINNPKLRHDINFDPELHFRPNVEGDKGRRKHDRASIFWMTLKEELLEFIVDRDSFYAKHGTGDDWCLPKLLKSVKEIIQTLVPQRDRQFLDEGLNVELLMQQFHRGIADLEKLASWLSSVLKSHCAPMRDEWVDSMYKQLSNGNSNNDVEELVNGMRSLLSVLEAMKLDVANHQIRCLRPALIEETTAFEQKFLMKKLRNRKMDIGDAKPWYQEAARTYPSGSGKMSSHFGDMGVFFEGLSRSMLPSAGEKPLPGTFFFDEDRLGRVRSDILDAINLDVCMRMYEDLERVSRLNSPPACLSAVPDDHEFNFNTPPSSNSRPSSVALSSTGSSSSSPRSSLVFPSYLTSDTNESKSKARNLRDTLVALLQQAPHDLHHHDRWRAMAPSLALQIFRFTNAPMDMLASFEEKLTENVCRISSPIYQEMEEAYRHRLVTELATRVRYFKSLSGVCLFSIATGNRVPASSRSLDAGRDRDLDAAIRMGQQEGGIEDIATRIAHVGVVHWRIWARMAYVDEDDMSLD
;
A
#
# COMPACT_ATOMS: atom_id res chain seq x y z
N MET A 1 47.57 -5.77 -4.29
CA MET A 1 47.32 -4.55 -3.49
C MET A 1 46.21 -3.81 -4.22
N ALA A 2 44.97 -3.89 -3.73
CA ALA A 2 44.35 -2.92 -2.82
C ALA A 2 43.96 -1.62 -3.58
N SER A 3 42.74 -1.09 -3.53
CA SER A 3 41.68 -1.27 -2.52
C SER A 3 40.27 -1.27 -3.12
N ASP A 4 39.34 -1.87 -2.37
CA ASP A 4 37.90 -1.95 -2.63
C ASP A 4 37.14 -0.77 -1.99
N GLN A 5 36.08 -0.27 -2.64
CA GLN A 5 35.07 0.64 -2.07
C GLN A 5 33.71 0.47 -2.79
N GLY A 6 32.92 -0.51 -2.34
CA GLY A 6 31.51 -0.61 -2.71
C GLY A 6 30.63 0.40 -1.97
N PHE A 7 29.77 1.11 -2.70
CA PHE A 7 28.71 1.96 -2.15
C PHE A 7 27.39 1.17 -2.11
N GLY A 8 26.79 1.01 -0.93
CA GLY A 8 25.51 0.32 -0.77
C GLY A 8 24.32 1.18 -1.21
N GLY A 9 23.42 0.61 -2.03
CA GLY A 9 22.14 1.21 -2.38
C GLY A 9 21.02 0.87 -1.38
N PRO A 10 19.98 1.73 -1.24
CA PRO A 10 18.87 1.48 -0.33
C PRO A 10 17.83 0.48 -0.89
N VAL A 11 17.11 -0.16 0.04
CA VAL A 11 16.16 -1.27 -0.17
C VAL A 11 14.95 -0.88 -1.04
N GLU A 12 14.60 -1.74 -1.99
CA GLU A 12 13.36 -1.63 -2.78
C GLU A 12 12.12 -2.06 -1.98
N ARG A 13 11.22 -1.10 -1.69
CA ARG A 13 9.83 -1.41 -1.33
C ARG A 13 9.01 -1.65 -2.59
N SER A 14 8.28 -2.77 -2.65
CA SER A 14 7.30 -3.03 -3.70
C SER A 14 6.18 -1.97 -3.66
N ARG A 15 6.12 -1.11 -4.69
CA ARG A 15 5.23 0.04 -4.79
C ARG A 15 3.98 -0.33 -5.59
N ARG A 16 2.80 -0.15 -5.01
CA ARG A 16 1.54 -0.56 -5.64
C ARG A 16 1.07 0.44 -6.71
N SER A 17 0.56 -0.12 -7.81
CA SER A 17 -0.23 0.56 -8.82
C SER A 17 -1.74 0.51 -8.48
N LEU A 18 -2.45 1.63 -8.60
CA LEU A 18 -3.90 1.69 -8.38
C LEU A 18 -4.67 1.17 -9.60
N SER A 19 -5.06 -0.11 -9.57
CA SER A 19 -5.99 -0.69 -10.56
C SER A 19 -7.40 -0.80 -10.00
N THR A 20 -8.34 0.01 -10.50
CA THR A 20 -9.74 -0.02 -10.08
C THR A 20 -10.53 -1.15 -10.74
N SER A 21 -10.66 -2.28 -10.05
CA SER A 21 -11.66 -3.33 -10.35
C SER A 21 -11.80 -4.24 -9.14
N GLY A 22 -12.99 -4.27 -8.52
CA GLY A 22 -13.27 -5.13 -7.36
C GLY A 22 -13.70 -6.55 -7.77
N PRO A 23 -13.50 -7.58 -6.92
CA PRO A 23 -13.96 -8.94 -7.19
C PRO A 23 -15.49 -9.07 -7.04
N GLY A 24 -16.10 -9.94 -7.84
CA GLY A 24 -17.47 -10.42 -7.63
C GLY A 24 -17.44 -11.85 -7.08
N PRO A 25 -18.36 -12.22 -6.16
CA PRO A 25 -18.39 -13.56 -5.58
C PRO A 25 -19.15 -14.54 -6.48
N ASN A 26 -18.50 -15.65 -6.86
CA ASN A 26 -19.17 -16.86 -7.31
C ASN A 26 -19.14 -17.89 -6.17
N GLY A 27 -20.32 -18.29 -5.69
CA GLY A 27 -20.50 -19.39 -4.74
C GLY A 27 -21.67 -20.25 -5.21
N GLU A 28 -21.45 -21.54 -5.35
CA GLU A 28 -22.42 -22.49 -5.89
C GLU A 28 -23.32 -23.10 -4.79
N GLY A 29 -24.55 -23.49 -5.16
CA GLY A 29 -25.35 -24.48 -4.44
C GLY A 29 -26.29 -23.97 -3.34
N GLU A 30 -27.59 -23.83 -3.63
CA GLU A 30 -28.58 -24.92 -3.50
C GLU A 30 -30.00 -24.43 -3.85
N THR A 31 -30.91 -25.36 -4.16
CA THR A 31 -32.21 -25.09 -4.79
C THR A 31 -33.38 -25.40 -3.85
N ARG A 32 -34.39 -24.51 -3.75
CA ARG A 32 -35.85 -24.82 -3.73
C ARG A 32 -36.73 -23.54 -3.58
N PRO A 33 -38.07 -23.60 -3.82
CA PRO A 33 -38.68 -22.64 -4.75
C PRO A 33 -39.51 -21.53 -4.10
N GLU A 34 -39.70 -20.46 -4.88
CA GLU A 34 -40.65 -19.39 -4.60
C GLU A 34 -42.11 -19.85 -4.70
N LYS A 35 -43.00 -19.13 -3.99
CA LYS A 35 -44.45 -19.24 -4.17
C LYS A 35 -45.02 -17.88 -4.53
N GLU A 36 -45.59 -17.80 -5.72
CA GLU A 36 -46.16 -16.62 -6.35
C GLU A 36 -47.34 -16.03 -5.53
N THR A 37 -47.42 -14.70 -5.43
CA THR A 37 -48.73 -14.02 -5.25
C THR A 37 -48.70 -12.57 -5.75
N THR A 38 -49.58 -12.29 -6.71
CA THR A 38 -49.74 -10.98 -7.37
C THR A 38 -50.52 -9.98 -6.51
N ARG A 39 -50.14 -8.70 -6.52
CA ARG A 39 -51.13 -7.57 -6.50
C ARG A 39 -50.57 -6.25 -7.02
N LYS A 40 -51.48 -5.41 -7.52
CA LYS A 40 -51.25 -4.14 -8.25
C LYS A 40 -51.38 -2.89 -7.33
N PRO A 41 -50.98 -1.69 -7.81
CA PRO A 41 -50.74 -0.51 -6.95
C PRO A 41 -51.93 0.46 -6.81
N SER A 42 -51.80 1.39 -5.85
CA SER A 42 -52.58 2.63 -5.66
C SER A 42 -51.59 3.67 -5.09
N THR A 43 -51.19 4.68 -5.87
CA THR A 43 -51.76 6.05 -6.02
C THR A 43 -51.42 7.02 -4.88
N ASP A 44 -51.00 8.21 -5.30
CA ASP A 44 -50.48 9.35 -4.56
C ASP A 44 -51.34 9.84 -3.39
N GLU A 45 -50.69 10.53 -2.43
CA GLU A 45 -51.19 11.82 -1.94
C GLU A 45 -50.03 12.71 -1.45
N LYS A 46 -50.24 14.04 -1.51
CA LYS A 46 -49.27 15.09 -1.15
C LYS A 46 -49.63 15.74 0.19
N ASP A 47 -48.70 16.57 0.66
CA ASP A 47 -48.86 17.83 1.44
C ASP A 47 -48.12 17.79 2.78
N GLU A 48 -47.76 18.92 3.42
CA GLU A 48 -47.10 20.16 2.97
C GLU A 48 -46.57 20.86 4.26
N ALA A 49 -45.70 21.88 4.14
CA ALA A 49 -45.27 22.79 5.23
C ALA A 49 -44.37 22.15 6.35
N THR A 50 -43.56 22.88 7.13
CA THR A 50 -43.34 24.33 7.25
C THR A 50 -41.84 24.63 7.47
N GLN A 51 -41.40 25.86 7.18
CA GLN A 51 -40.02 26.36 7.36
C GLN A 51 -39.63 26.56 8.83
N SER A 52 -38.33 26.49 9.13
CA SER A 52 -37.70 27.40 10.10
C SER A 52 -36.22 27.64 9.73
N SER A 53 -35.74 28.87 9.96
CA SER A 53 -34.46 29.37 9.45
C SER A 53 -33.30 29.18 10.42
N GLN A 54 -32.09 28.93 9.89
CA GLN A 54 -30.85 29.33 10.57
C GLN A 54 -29.90 30.05 9.61
N VAL A 55 -29.14 30.98 10.18
CA VAL A 55 -28.40 32.04 9.50
C VAL A 55 -26.97 31.61 9.19
N LEU A 56 -26.51 31.84 7.96
CA LEU A 56 -25.09 31.78 7.58
C LEU A 56 -24.64 33.13 6.98
N PRO A 57 -23.45 33.65 7.33
CA PRO A 57 -22.94 34.89 6.74
C PRO A 57 -22.56 34.75 5.26
N ARG A 58 -22.87 35.80 4.50
CA ARG A 58 -22.33 36.09 3.16
C ARG A 58 -20.78 36.17 3.18
N GLY A 59 -20.06 35.93 2.08
CA GLY A 59 -20.50 35.53 0.74
C GLY A 59 -19.48 35.97 -0.33
N TYR A 60 -19.72 35.59 -1.58
CA TYR A 60 -19.29 36.30 -2.80
C TYR A 60 -20.37 36.08 -3.87
N ASP A 61 -20.77 37.14 -4.57
CA ASP A 61 -22.04 37.20 -5.32
C ASP A 61 -21.98 36.75 -6.80
N ASN A 62 -23.17 36.41 -7.31
CA ASN A 62 -23.47 35.94 -8.67
C ASN A 62 -23.53 37.03 -9.76
N VAL A 63 -23.20 36.65 -11.00
CA VAL A 63 -23.84 37.06 -12.28
C VAL A 63 -23.58 35.95 -13.34
N SER A 64 -24.49 35.46 -14.21
CA SER A 64 -25.96 35.28 -14.16
C SER A 64 -26.42 34.23 -15.22
N ASN A 65 -27.61 33.67 -15.01
CA ASN A 65 -28.42 32.72 -15.81
C ASN A 65 -28.22 32.61 -17.35
N ALA A 66 -28.23 31.35 -17.83
CA ALA A 66 -28.80 30.90 -19.11
C ALA A 66 -29.41 29.47 -18.93
N PRO A 67 -30.42 29.05 -19.72
CA PRO A 67 -31.30 27.92 -19.35
C PRO A 67 -30.75 26.52 -19.66
N ALA A 68 -31.22 25.53 -18.89
CA ALA A 68 -30.81 24.13 -18.99
C ALA A 68 -31.57 23.33 -20.08
N PRO A 69 -30.89 22.45 -20.84
CA PRO A 69 -31.54 21.40 -21.60
C PRO A 69 -31.56 20.05 -20.85
N VAL A 70 -32.78 19.52 -20.76
CA VAL A 70 -33.23 18.11 -20.67
C VAL A 70 -32.17 17.00 -20.50
N ALA A 71 -32.40 16.12 -19.52
CA ALA A 71 -31.55 14.97 -19.21
C ALA A 71 -31.45 13.93 -20.35
N ALA A 72 -30.21 13.48 -20.62
CA ALA A 72 -29.93 12.31 -21.44
C ALA A 72 -29.81 11.03 -20.58
N PRO A 73 -30.32 9.87 -21.04
CA PRO A 73 -30.35 8.65 -20.23
C PRO A 73 -28.98 7.95 -20.13
N LEU A 74 -28.73 7.33 -18.98
CA LEU A 74 -27.49 6.61 -18.68
C LEU A 74 -27.33 5.36 -19.56
N SER A 75 -26.12 5.18 -20.09
CA SER A 75 -25.76 4.03 -20.93
C SER A 75 -25.87 2.71 -20.16
N ARG A 76 -26.41 1.68 -20.83
CA ARG A 76 -26.55 0.31 -20.33
C ARG A 76 -25.22 -0.44 -20.45
N ASN A 77 -24.75 -1.04 -19.36
CA ASN A 77 -23.81 -2.17 -19.47
C ASN A 77 -24.52 -3.34 -20.17
N PRO A 78 -23.91 -3.99 -21.16
CA PRO A 78 -24.34 -5.31 -21.61
C PRO A 78 -23.87 -6.38 -20.62
N SER A 79 -24.79 -7.25 -20.19
CA SER A 79 -24.49 -8.35 -19.28
C SER A 79 -23.73 -9.48 -19.96
N GLU A 80 -22.86 -10.14 -19.21
CA GLU A 80 -22.28 -11.43 -19.60
C GLU A 80 -23.36 -12.52 -19.54
N MET A 81 -23.45 -13.35 -20.59
CA MET A 81 -24.26 -14.58 -20.59
C MET A 81 -23.35 -15.78 -20.82
N SER A 82 -23.23 -16.63 -19.80
CA SER A 82 -22.59 -17.94 -19.91
C SER A 82 -23.44 -18.87 -20.79
N THR A 83 -22.92 -19.31 -21.93
CA THR A 83 -23.56 -20.34 -22.74
C THR A 83 -23.01 -21.72 -22.37
N THR A 84 -23.87 -22.57 -21.81
CA THR A 84 -23.59 -23.99 -21.54
C THR A 84 -23.34 -24.78 -22.83
N SER A 85 -22.40 -25.71 -22.78
CA SER A 85 -22.03 -26.60 -23.87
C SER A 85 -23.01 -27.77 -24.06
N THR A 86 -23.56 -27.93 -25.26
CA THR A 86 -24.16 -29.19 -25.72
C THR A 86 -23.73 -29.53 -27.14
N THR A 87 -23.46 -30.81 -27.38
CA THR A 87 -22.83 -31.36 -28.59
C THR A 87 -23.79 -31.59 -29.76
N SER A 88 -23.39 -31.20 -30.98
CA SER A 88 -23.82 -31.88 -32.23
C SER A 88 -22.95 -31.53 -33.44
N SER A 89 -22.44 -32.59 -34.09
CA SER A 89 -21.92 -32.82 -35.46
C SER A 89 -21.36 -31.70 -36.38
N PRO A 90 -20.31 -31.99 -37.18
CA PRO A 90 -19.63 -31.01 -38.04
C PRO A 90 -20.28 -30.80 -39.43
N GLY A 91 -20.17 -29.58 -39.95
CA GLY A 91 -20.49 -29.19 -41.33
C GLY A 91 -19.44 -28.20 -41.87
N PRO A 92 -19.25 -28.11 -43.21
CA PRO A 92 -18.01 -27.58 -43.79
C PRO A 92 -17.91 -26.05 -43.84
N ASP A 93 -16.67 -25.60 -43.96
CA ASP A 93 -16.20 -24.21 -43.92
C ASP A 93 -17.07 -23.16 -44.61
N SER A 94 -17.55 -22.21 -43.81
CA SER A 94 -17.87 -20.86 -44.28
C SER A 94 -16.97 -19.86 -43.56
N ARG A 95 -16.12 -19.18 -44.33
CA ARG A 95 -15.09 -18.25 -43.83
C ARG A 95 -15.75 -17.15 -42.99
N ARG A 96 -15.51 -17.15 -41.67
CA ARG A 96 -15.86 -16.00 -40.83
C ARG A 96 -15.14 -14.76 -41.35
N SER A 97 -15.90 -13.78 -41.81
CA SER A 97 -15.39 -12.42 -41.98
C SER A 97 -14.89 -11.92 -40.62
N PRO A 98 -13.75 -11.20 -40.54
CA PRO A 98 -13.33 -10.61 -39.29
C PRO A 98 -14.38 -9.61 -38.80
N ALA A 99 -14.58 -9.55 -37.48
CA ALA A 99 -15.45 -8.55 -36.87
C ALA A 99 -14.95 -7.13 -37.22
N PRO A 100 -15.83 -6.13 -37.32
CA PRO A 100 -15.42 -4.75 -37.61
C PRO A 100 -14.38 -4.31 -36.57
N SER A 101 -13.23 -3.86 -37.06
CA SER A 101 -12.15 -3.33 -36.24
C SER A 101 -12.67 -2.16 -35.40
N GLN A 102 -12.39 -2.17 -34.10
CA GLN A 102 -12.61 -1.00 -33.27
C GLN A 102 -11.79 0.17 -33.86
N PRO A 103 -12.31 1.41 -33.90
CA PRO A 103 -11.55 2.55 -34.36
C PRO A 103 -10.21 2.66 -33.63
N LEU A 104 -9.12 2.76 -34.39
CA LEU A 104 -7.79 2.99 -33.83
C LEU A 104 -7.75 4.41 -33.24
N GLU A 105 -7.64 4.48 -31.92
CA GLU A 105 -7.50 5.72 -31.15
C GLU A 105 -6.05 5.90 -30.66
N PRO A 106 -5.58 7.15 -30.46
CA PRO A 106 -4.28 7.41 -29.87
C PRO A 106 -4.10 6.76 -28.48
N PRO A 107 -2.87 6.36 -28.09
CA PRO A 107 -2.63 5.66 -26.82
C PRO A 107 -2.94 6.45 -25.54
N VAL A 108 -2.93 7.78 -25.67
CA VAL A 108 -3.22 8.75 -24.61
C VAL A 108 -4.23 9.74 -25.17
N THR A 109 -5.34 9.90 -24.46
CA THR A 109 -6.45 10.78 -24.84
C THR A 109 -6.96 11.57 -23.64
N LYS A 110 -7.74 12.63 -23.92
CA LYS A 110 -8.46 13.36 -22.87
C LYS A 110 -9.42 12.48 -22.08
N SER A 111 -9.99 11.44 -22.69
CA SER A 111 -10.83 10.46 -21.97
C SER A 111 -10.00 9.55 -21.07
N SER A 112 -8.85 9.03 -21.55
CA SER A 112 -7.97 8.16 -20.74
C SER A 112 -7.32 8.90 -19.56
N LEU A 113 -6.95 10.17 -19.76
CA LEU A 113 -6.43 11.04 -18.70
C LEU A 113 -7.54 11.69 -17.85
N GLY A 114 -8.79 11.58 -18.27
CA GLY A 114 -9.92 12.23 -17.62
C GLY A 114 -10.26 11.69 -16.24
N GLU A 115 -9.66 10.57 -15.80
CA GLU A 115 -9.73 10.07 -14.42
C GLU A 115 -8.91 10.91 -13.43
N LEU A 116 -7.90 11.62 -13.94
CA LEU A 116 -7.00 12.52 -13.18
C LEU A 116 -7.59 13.91 -12.95
N GLU A 117 -8.85 14.14 -13.30
CA GLU A 117 -9.54 15.42 -13.07
C GLU A 117 -9.94 15.61 -11.61
N VAL A 118 -9.74 16.82 -11.08
CA VAL A 118 -10.03 17.19 -9.67
C VAL A 118 -11.39 16.67 -9.20
N SER A 119 -12.45 16.89 -9.98
CA SER A 119 -13.80 16.46 -9.62
C SER A 119 -13.97 14.94 -9.51
N LYS A 120 -13.16 14.13 -10.23
CA LYS A 120 -13.17 12.67 -10.09
C LYS A 120 -12.29 12.20 -8.94
N ILE A 121 -11.13 12.84 -8.74
CA ILE A 121 -10.25 12.62 -7.57
C ILE A 121 -11.05 12.82 -6.27
N ILE A 122 -11.71 13.97 -6.11
CA ILE A 122 -12.46 14.36 -4.91
C ILE A 122 -13.66 13.44 -4.64
N ASN A 123 -14.28 12.84 -5.67
CA ASN A 123 -15.47 12.00 -5.53
C ASN A 123 -15.17 10.49 -5.56
N ASN A 124 -13.91 10.06 -5.65
CA ASN A 124 -13.55 8.65 -5.64
C ASN A 124 -13.43 8.14 -4.19
N PRO A 125 -14.32 7.22 -3.74
CA PRO A 125 -14.33 6.76 -2.35
C PRO A 125 -13.09 5.92 -2.00
N LYS A 126 -12.62 5.06 -2.90
CA LYS A 126 -11.42 4.23 -2.68
C LYS A 126 -10.18 5.12 -2.55
N LEU A 127 -10.07 6.16 -3.38
CA LEU A 127 -8.97 7.11 -3.33
C LEU A 127 -8.97 7.94 -2.04
N ARG A 128 -10.12 8.48 -1.62
CA ARG A 128 -10.23 9.19 -0.32
C ARG A 128 -9.83 8.30 0.84
N HIS A 129 -10.31 7.06 0.84
CA HIS A 129 -9.98 6.08 1.85
C HIS A 129 -8.47 5.77 1.88
N ASP A 130 -7.85 5.44 0.74
CA ASP A 130 -6.43 5.10 0.66
C ASP A 130 -5.49 6.28 1.01
N ILE A 131 -5.91 7.53 0.74
CA ILE A 131 -5.18 8.75 1.14
C ILE A 131 -4.97 8.83 2.67
N ASN A 132 -5.82 8.21 3.48
CA ASN A 132 -5.67 8.17 4.94
C ASN A 132 -4.56 7.22 5.42
N PHE A 133 -4.01 6.37 4.55
CA PHE A 133 -3.02 5.35 4.95
C PHE A 133 -1.69 5.44 4.19
N ASP A 134 -1.69 5.94 2.96
CA ASP A 134 -0.50 5.96 2.11
C ASP A 134 0.08 7.38 1.93
N PRO A 135 1.19 7.74 2.60
CA PRO A 135 1.85 9.04 2.43
C PRO A 135 2.53 9.21 1.07
N GLU A 136 2.94 8.14 0.41
CA GLU A 136 3.54 8.15 -0.93
C GLU A 136 2.50 8.16 -2.06
N LEU A 137 1.19 8.11 -1.74
CA LEU A 137 0.13 8.05 -2.76
C LEU A 137 0.23 9.18 -3.79
N HIS A 138 0.47 8.77 -5.03
CA HIS A 138 0.52 9.55 -6.26
C HIS A 138 0.05 8.69 -7.44
N PHE A 139 -0.44 9.31 -8.50
CA PHE A 139 -0.67 8.66 -9.79
C PHE A 139 0.65 8.40 -10.52
N ARG A 140 0.73 7.24 -11.17
CA ARG A 140 1.81 6.83 -12.08
C ARG A 140 1.21 6.22 -13.35
N PRO A 141 1.96 6.17 -14.47
CA PRO A 141 1.53 5.43 -15.65
C PRO A 141 1.33 3.95 -15.31
N ASN A 142 0.20 3.37 -15.69
CA ASN A 142 -0.08 1.95 -15.47
C ASN A 142 0.67 1.10 -16.51
N VAL A 143 1.89 0.69 -16.18
CA VAL A 143 2.77 -0.15 -17.02
C VAL A 143 2.76 -1.63 -16.61
N GLU A 144 2.12 -1.96 -15.48
CA GLU A 144 2.21 -3.28 -14.85
C GLU A 144 1.00 -4.19 -15.18
N GLY A 145 1.26 -5.50 -15.11
CA GLY A 145 0.26 -6.54 -15.30
C GLY A 145 -0.38 -6.58 -16.70
N ASP A 146 -1.42 -7.41 -16.83
CA ASP A 146 -2.11 -7.62 -18.11
C ASP A 146 -2.75 -6.36 -18.69
N LYS A 147 -3.21 -5.43 -17.84
CA LYS A 147 -3.78 -4.15 -18.29
C LYS A 147 -2.69 -3.26 -18.90
N GLY A 148 -1.52 -3.17 -18.26
CA GLY A 148 -0.35 -2.46 -18.81
C GLY A 148 0.11 -3.06 -20.13
N ARG A 149 0.25 -4.38 -20.21
CA ARG A 149 0.61 -5.11 -21.45
C ARG A 149 -0.38 -4.83 -22.58
N ARG A 150 -1.68 -4.98 -22.35
CA ARG A 150 -2.74 -4.68 -23.34
C ARG A 150 -2.76 -3.21 -23.77
N LYS A 151 -2.44 -2.25 -22.88
CA LYS A 151 -2.28 -0.83 -23.24
C LYS A 151 -1.08 -0.64 -24.17
N HIS A 152 0.06 -1.26 -23.84
CA HIS A 152 1.28 -1.21 -24.66
C HIS A 152 1.07 -1.82 -26.06
N ASP A 153 0.47 -2.99 -26.15
CA ASP A 153 0.25 -3.68 -27.43
C ASP A 153 -0.68 -2.86 -28.35
N ARG A 154 -1.78 -2.32 -27.80
CA ARG A 154 -2.67 -1.38 -28.52
C ARG A 154 -1.95 -0.12 -28.97
N ALA A 155 -1.08 0.44 -28.12
CA ALA A 155 -0.29 1.59 -28.47
C ALA A 155 0.67 1.27 -29.63
N SER A 156 1.33 0.11 -29.59
CA SER A 156 2.24 -0.34 -30.64
C SER A 156 1.54 -0.48 -31.98
N ILE A 157 0.31 -1.02 -32.01
CA ILE A 157 -0.51 -1.11 -33.22
C ILE A 157 -0.82 0.30 -33.76
N PHE A 158 -1.27 1.24 -32.92
CA PHE A 158 -1.55 2.62 -33.36
C PHE A 158 -0.32 3.30 -33.98
N TRP A 159 0.86 3.20 -33.33
CA TRP A 159 2.09 3.80 -33.86
C TRP A 159 2.56 3.16 -35.17
N MET A 160 2.41 1.84 -35.29
CA MET A 160 2.73 1.11 -36.52
C MET A 160 1.80 1.53 -37.67
N THR A 161 0.49 1.61 -37.44
CA THR A 161 -0.47 2.07 -38.46
C THR A 161 -0.26 3.53 -38.84
N LEU A 162 0.04 4.43 -37.89
CA LEU A 162 0.35 5.83 -38.21
C LEU A 162 1.58 5.94 -39.12
N LYS A 163 2.62 5.14 -38.87
CA LYS A 163 3.80 5.04 -39.75
C LYS A 163 3.42 4.45 -41.12
N GLU A 164 2.60 3.39 -41.10
CA GLU A 164 1.87 2.79 -42.23
C GLU A 164 1.33 3.87 -43.20
N GLU A 165 0.38 4.64 -42.65
CA GLU A 165 -0.39 5.69 -43.32
C GLU A 165 0.50 6.86 -43.80
N LEU A 166 1.50 7.28 -43.00
CA LEU A 166 2.43 8.35 -43.37
C LEU A 166 3.35 7.94 -44.53
N LEU A 167 3.88 6.71 -44.52
CA LEU A 167 4.70 6.20 -45.63
C LEU A 167 3.88 6.07 -46.91
N GLU A 168 2.64 5.56 -46.82
CA GLU A 168 1.76 5.47 -47.98
C GLU A 168 1.44 6.86 -48.55
N PHE A 169 1.13 7.85 -47.72
CA PHE A 169 0.89 9.23 -48.16
C PHE A 169 2.10 9.85 -48.91
N ILE A 170 3.33 9.54 -48.49
CA ILE A 170 4.57 10.06 -49.09
C ILE A 170 4.90 9.35 -50.41
N VAL A 171 4.67 8.03 -50.49
CA VAL A 171 5.09 7.19 -51.64
C VAL A 171 4.02 7.08 -52.73
N ASP A 172 2.76 6.86 -52.35
CA ASP A 172 1.62 6.69 -53.27
C ASP A 172 0.37 7.37 -52.70
N ARG A 173 0.30 8.68 -52.97
CA ARG A 173 -0.75 9.55 -52.48
C ARG A 173 -2.13 9.25 -53.08
N ASP A 174 -2.20 8.67 -54.28
CA ASP A 174 -3.47 8.31 -54.91
C ASP A 174 -4.04 7.04 -54.26
N SER A 175 -3.20 6.03 -53.98
CA SER A 175 -3.60 4.85 -53.19
C SER A 175 -4.01 5.23 -51.76
N PHE A 176 -3.30 6.16 -51.12
CA PHE A 176 -3.67 6.69 -49.80
C PHE A 176 -5.10 7.25 -49.80
N TYR A 177 -5.42 8.17 -50.73
CA TYR A 177 -6.77 8.74 -50.81
C TYR A 177 -7.83 7.73 -51.26
N ALA A 178 -7.47 6.70 -52.03
CA ALA A 178 -8.40 5.62 -52.37
C ALA A 178 -8.80 4.78 -51.16
N LYS A 179 -7.91 4.61 -50.17
CA LYS A 179 -8.17 3.85 -48.93
C LYS A 179 -8.82 4.69 -47.82
N HIS A 180 -8.28 5.87 -47.56
CA HIS A 180 -8.69 6.72 -46.42
C HIS A 180 -9.74 7.78 -46.81
N GLY A 181 -10.00 7.96 -48.12
CA GLY A 181 -10.86 8.99 -48.64
C GLY A 181 -10.27 10.39 -48.48
N THR A 182 -11.09 11.41 -48.71
CA THR A 182 -10.75 12.82 -48.42
C THR A 182 -11.12 13.25 -47.00
N GLY A 183 -11.36 12.30 -46.09
CA GLY A 183 -11.80 12.55 -44.72
C GLY A 183 -10.65 12.49 -43.71
N ASP A 184 -10.69 13.37 -42.71
CA ASP A 184 -9.70 13.43 -41.60
C ASP A 184 -9.93 12.35 -40.52
N ASP A 185 -10.17 11.10 -40.95
CA ASP A 185 -10.53 9.94 -40.10
C ASP A 185 -9.40 8.90 -39.95
N TRP A 186 -8.19 9.22 -40.37
CA TRP A 186 -6.97 8.40 -40.18
C TRP A 186 -6.19 8.81 -38.92
N CYS A 187 -5.03 8.18 -38.63
CA CYS A 187 -4.39 8.32 -37.31
C CYS A 187 -3.85 9.74 -37.01
N LEU A 188 -3.32 10.46 -38.00
CA LEU A 188 -2.71 11.78 -37.76
C LEU A 188 -3.71 12.86 -37.30
N PRO A 189 -4.86 13.09 -37.97
CA PRO A 189 -5.87 14.03 -37.47
C PRO A 189 -6.38 13.67 -36.07
N LYS A 190 -6.58 12.37 -35.79
CA LYS A 190 -7.02 11.87 -34.47
C LYS A 190 -5.98 12.15 -33.39
N LEU A 191 -4.69 11.97 -33.70
CA LEU A 191 -3.59 12.31 -32.81
C LEU A 191 -3.55 13.82 -32.52
N LEU A 192 -3.60 14.67 -33.56
CA LEU A 192 -3.55 16.13 -33.39
C LEU A 192 -4.75 16.67 -32.59
N LYS A 193 -5.96 16.12 -32.83
CA LYS A 193 -7.15 16.40 -32.02
C LYS A 193 -6.94 16.00 -30.55
N SER A 194 -6.43 14.80 -30.29
CA SER A 194 -6.12 14.33 -28.93
C SER A 194 -5.08 15.20 -28.21
N VAL A 195 -3.97 15.54 -28.90
CA VAL A 195 -2.93 16.46 -28.39
C VAL A 195 -3.54 17.81 -27.99
N LYS A 196 -4.34 18.42 -28.88
CA LYS A 196 -5.03 19.70 -28.61
C LYS A 196 -5.92 19.60 -27.38
N GLU A 197 -6.77 18.58 -27.34
CA GLU A 197 -7.70 18.35 -26.24
C GLU A 197 -6.99 18.15 -24.89
N ILE A 198 -5.86 17.45 -24.86
CA ILE A 198 -5.08 17.26 -23.62
C ILE A 198 -4.47 18.59 -23.18
N ILE A 199 -3.81 19.34 -24.08
CA ILE A 199 -3.20 20.65 -23.77
C ILE A 199 -4.27 21.63 -23.26
N GLN A 200 -5.48 21.65 -23.83
CA GLN A 200 -6.60 22.47 -23.35
C GLN A 200 -7.00 22.19 -21.88
N THR A 201 -6.70 20.99 -21.34
CA THR A 201 -6.89 20.64 -19.92
C THR A 201 -5.68 20.91 -19.02
N LEU A 202 -4.53 21.25 -19.60
CA LEU A 202 -3.29 21.60 -18.90
C LEU A 202 -3.13 23.13 -18.79
N VAL A 203 -3.56 23.88 -19.81
CA VAL A 203 -3.37 25.34 -19.86
C VAL A 203 -4.51 26.13 -19.17
N PRO A 204 -4.20 27.30 -18.58
CA PRO A 204 -5.20 28.24 -18.09
C PRO A 204 -6.18 28.69 -19.17
N GLN A 205 -7.39 29.11 -18.77
CA GLN A 205 -8.46 29.49 -19.69
C GLN A 205 -8.08 30.66 -20.62
N ARG A 206 -7.23 31.58 -20.16
CA ARG A 206 -6.66 32.70 -20.95
C ARG A 206 -5.86 32.22 -22.16
N ASP A 207 -5.11 31.13 -21.99
CA ASP A 207 -4.10 30.69 -22.97
C ASP A 207 -4.71 29.73 -24.01
N ARG A 208 -6.01 29.38 -23.86
CA ARG A 208 -6.74 28.51 -24.79
C ARG A 208 -6.97 29.12 -26.17
N GLN A 209 -7.19 30.43 -26.28
CA GLN A 209 -7.35 31.10 -27.58
C GLN A 209 -6.08 30.98 -28.42
N PHE A 210 -4.92 31.25 -27.81
CA PHE A 210 -3.61 31.08 -28.44
C PHE A 210 -3.33 29.62 -28.86
N LEU A 211 -3.73 28.66 -28.03
CA LEU A 211 -3.68 27.23 -28.36
C LEU A 211 -4.63 26.86 -29.53
N ASP A 212 -5.82 27.42 -29.57
CA ASP A 212 -6.81 27.13 -30.61
C ASP A 212 -6.39 27.69 -31.98
N GLU A 213 -5.71 28.84 -32.00
CA GLU A 213 -5.08 29.45 -33.18
C GLU A 213 -3.82 28.69 -33.63
N GLY A 214 -2.88 28.42 -32.71
CA GLY A 214 -1.60 27.77 -33.04
C GLY A 214 -1.71 26.28 -33.37
N LEU A 215 -2.70 25.59 -32.79
CA LEU A 215 -3.02 24.19 -33.08
C LEU A 215 -4.41 24.06 -33.71
N ASN A 216 -4.64 24.77 -34.81
CA ASN A 216 -5.84 24.58 -35.64
C ASN A 216 -5.66 23.32 -36.52
N VAL A 217 -6.21 22.19 -36.08
CA VAL A 217 -6.06 20.89 -36.75
C VAL A 217 -6.62 20.90 -38.18
N GLU A 218 -7.75 21.57 -38.43
CA GLU A 218 -8.36 21.64 -39.77
C GLU A 218 -7.43 22.39 -40.75
N LEU A 219 -6.85 23.51 -40.32
CA LEU A 219 -5.88 24.26 -41.12
C LEU A 219 -4.59 23.48 -41.33
N LEU A 220 -4.08 22.80 -40.30
CA LEU A 220 -2.88 21.96 -40.40
C LEU A 220 -3.10 20.80 -41.38
N MET A 221 -4.26 20.12 -41.34
CA MET A 221 -4.57 19.07 -42.31
C MET A 221 -4.72 19.62 -43.74
N GLN A 222 -5.31 20.81 -43.92
CA GLN A 222 -5.35 21.47 -45.24
C GLN A 222 -3.94 21.79 -45.78
N GLN A 223 -3.02 22.24 -44.92
CA GLN A 223 -1.62 22.50 -45.29
C GLN A 223 -0.86 21.20 -45.58
N PHE A 224 -1.08 20.17 -44.78
CA PHE A 224 -0.47 18.84 -44.92
C PHE A 224 -0.87 18.20 -46.26
N HIS A 225 -2.17 18.17 -46.57
CA HIS A 225 -2.67 17.71 -47.87
C HIS A 225 -2.17 18.57 -49.05
N ARG A 226 -1.74 19.82 -48.84
CA ARG A 226 -1.15 20.63 -49.91
C ARG A 226 0.36 20.51 -50.02
N GLY A 227 1.02 19.76 -49.13
CA GLY A 227 2.48 19.64 -49.08
C GLY A 227 3.18 20.93 -48.61
N ILE A 228 2.48 21.80 -47.88
CA ILE A 228 2.96 23.11 -47.41
C ILE A 228 2.92 23.26 -45.88
N ALA A 229 2.74 22.16 -45.15
CA ALA A 229 2.75 22.18 -43.68
C ALA A 229 4.17 22.40 -43.15
N ASP A 230 4.34 23.47 -42.37
CA ASP A 230 5.60 23.80 -41.70
C ASP A 230 5.68 23.08 -40.35
N LEU A 231 6.14 21.82 -40.39
CA LEU A 231 6.27 20.97 -39.20
C LEU A 231 7.36 21.47 -38.24
N GLU A 232 8.39 22.14 -38.74
CA GLU A 232 9.47 22.74 -37.93
C GLU A 232 8.91 23.87 -37.04
N LYS A 233 8.15 24.79 -37.65
CA LYS A 233 7.46 25.86 -36.91
C LYS A 233 6.43 25.32 -35.92
N LEU A 234 5.70 24.25 -36.29
CA LEU A 234 4.76 23.59 -35.38
C LEU A 234 5.48 22.97 -34.18
N ALA A 235 6.59 22.25 -34.41
CA ALA A 235 7.38 21.62 -33.36
C ALA A 235 8.02 22.66 -32.42
N SER A 236 8.55 23.75 -32.98
CA SER A 236 9.12 24.87 -32.22
C SER A 236 8.05 25.57 -31.35
N TRP A 237 6.86 25.83 -31.91
CA TRP A 237 5.74 26.41 -31.17
C TRP A 237 5.22 25.47 -30.06
N LEU A 238 5.06 24.17 -30.35
CA LEU A 238 4.68 23.17 -29.35
C LEU A 238 5.71 23.10 -28.21
N SER A 239 7.01 23.11 -28.53
CA SER A 239 8.09 23.13 -27.53
C SER A 239 7.97 24.34 -26.60
N SER A 240 7.75 25.54 -27.17
CA SER A 240 7.56 26.77 -26.40
C SER A 240 6.33 26.72 -25.48
N VAL A 241 5.18 26.25 -26.00
CA VAL A 241 3.94 26.12 -25.21
C VAL A 241 4.11 25.11 -24.07
N LEU A 242 4.71 23.95 -24.33
CA LEU A 242 4.91 22.93 -23.29
C LEU A 242 5.85 23.42 -22.20
N LYS A 243 7.01 24.01 -22.56
CA LYS A 243 7.96 24.61 -21.60
C LYS A 243 7.34 25.74 -20.76
N SER A 244 6.42 26.51 -21.30
CA SER A 244 5.71 27.56 -20.54
C SER A 244 4.71 27.03 -19.49
N HIS A 245 4.36 25.74 -19.55
CA HIS A 245 3.35 25.13 -18.68
C HIS A 245 3.81 23.86 -17.94
N CYS A 246 4.97 23.26 -18.26
CA CYS A 246 5.53 22.13 -17.54
C CYS A 246 6.45 22.54 -16.38
N ALA A 247 6.84 21.56 -15.56
CA ALA A 247 7.91 21.77 -14.58
C ALA A 247 9.27 21.82 -15.30
N PRO A 248 10.24 22.68 -14.91
CA PRO A 248 11.52 22.83 -15.62
C PRO A 248 12.34 21.54 -15.80
N MET A 249 12.15 20.55 -14.91
CA MET A 249 12.76 19.22 -15.02
C MET A 249 12.24 18.38 -16.20
N ARG A 250 11.18 18.83 -16.90
CA ARG A 250 10.64 18.20 -18.11
C ARG A 250 11.19 18.82 -19.39
N ASP A 251 11.87 19.96 -19.31
CA ASP A 251 12.33 20.70 -20.50
C ASP A 251 13.25 19.86 -21.41
N GLU A 252 14.09 19.00 -20.83
CA GLU A 252 14.93 18.06 -21.59
C GLU A 252 14.11 17.06 -22.42
N TRP A 253 12.95 16.63 -21.90
CA TRP A 253 12.05 15.72 -22.61
C TRP A 253 11.33 16.45 -23.74
N VAL A 254 10.96 17.71 -23.51
CA VAL A 254 10.40 18.60 -24.56
C VAL A 254 11.43 18.87 -25.65
N ASP A 255 12.70 19.09 -25.29
CA ASP A 255 13.79 19.28 -26.26
C ASP A 255 14.10 18.01 -27.05
N SER A 256 14.02 16.83 -26.44
CA SER A 256 14.13 15.56 -27.15
C SER A 256 12.99 15.40 -28.17
N MET A 257 11.74 15.63 -27.74
CA MET A 257 10.56 15.61 -28.60
C MET A 257 10.68 16.58 -29.79
N TYR A 258 11.11 17.82 -29.51
CA TYR A 258 11.34 18.84 -30.55
C TYR A 258 12.41 18.37 -31.56
N LYS A 259 13.56 17.87 -31.09
CA LYS A 259 14.62 17.35 -31.97
C LYS A 259 14.15 16.20 -32.85
N GLN A 260 13.37 15.27 -32.31
CA GLN A 260 12.83 14.13 -33.08
C GLN A 260 11.88 14.60 -34.18
N LEU A 261 10.94 15.50 -33.89
CA LEU A 261 10.04 16.07 -34.90
C LEU A 261 10.82 16.85 -35.99
N SER A 262 11.79 17.66 -35.57
CA SER A 262 12.61 18.51 -36.45
C SER A 262 13.52 17.68 -37.36
N ASN A 263 14.20 16.67 -36.80
CA ASN A 263 15.08 15.77 -37.53
C ASN A 263 14.29 14.86 -38.48
N GLY A 264 13.17 14.29 -38.03
CA GLY A 264 12.30 13.45 -38.84
C GLY A 264 11.77 14.21 -40.07
N ASN A 265 11.32 15.45 -39.88
CA ASN A 265 10.91 16.32 -40.98
C ASN A 265 12.10 16.68 -41.90
N SER A 266 13.22 17.15 -41.34
CA SER A 266 14.36 17.66 -42.14
C SER A 266 15.06 16.57 -42.96
N ASN A 267 15.12 15.35 -42.43
CA ASN A 267 15.79 14.20 -43.07
C ASN A 267 14.82 13.32 -43.87
N ASN A 268 13.51 13.61 -43.86
CA ASN A 268 12.45 12.74 -44.36
C ASN A 268 12.42 11.34 -43.69
N ASP A 269 12.78 11.27 -42.41
CA ASP A 269 12.73 10.06 -41.60
C ASP A 269 11.39 9.97 -40.87
N VAL A 270 10.50 9.13 -41.42
CA VAL A 270 9.16 8.90 -40.87
C VAL A 270 9.19 8.18 -39.52
N GLU A 271 10.19 7.33 -39.26
CA GLU A 271 10.32 6.64 -37.97
C GLU A 271 10.64 7.67 -36.87
N GLU A 272 11.61 8.55 -37.13
CA GLU A 272 12.00 9.60 -36.17
C GLU A 272 10.87 10.62 -35.96
N LEU A 273 10.10 10.94 -37.01
CA LEU A 273 8.90 11.78 -36.91
C LEU A 273 7.81 11.14 -36.03
N VAL A 274 7.53 9.84 -36.22
CA VAL A 274 6.57 9.08 -35.40
C VAL A 274 7.07 8.91 -33.96
N ASN A 275 8.38 8.76 -33.75
CA ASN A 275 9.00 8.77 -32.42
C ASN A 275 8.81 10.13 -31.74
N GLY A 276 8.99 11.25 -32.44
CA GLY A 276 8.67 12.59 -31.91
C GLY A 276 7.21 12.74 -31.51
N MET A 277 6.28 12.22 -32.32
CA MET A 277 4.85 12.18 -32.00
C MET A 277 4.52 11.31 -30.77
N ARG A 278 5.23 10.19 -30.59
CA ARG A 278 5.15 9.35 -29.38
C ARG A 278 5.69 10.08 -28.15
N SER A 279 6.83 10.76 -28.28
CA SER A 279 7.44 11.57 -27.22
C SER A 279 6.52 12.72 -26.80
N LEU A 280 5.81 13.34 -27.73
CA LEU A 280 4.80 14.37 -27.44
C LEU A 280 3.67 13.84 -26.54
N LEU A 281 3.04 12.69 -26.84
CA LEU A 281 2.04 12.10 -25.94
C LEU A 281 2.63 11.70 -24.58
N SER A 282 3.89 11.27 -24.55
CA SER A 282 4.59 10.86 -23.33
C SER A 282 4.84 12.06 -22.40
N VAL A 283 5.24 13.20 -22.96
CA VAL A 283 5.35 14.48 -22.25
C VAL A 283 3.98 14.94 -21.73
N LEU A 284 2.92 14.83 -22.53
CA LEU A 284 1.57 15.24 -22.12
C LEU A 284 0.97 14.35 -21.00
N GLU A 285 1.16 13.03 -21.07
CA GLU A 285 0.79 12.10 -19.98
C GLU A 285 1.54 12.46 -18.69
N ALA A 286 2.86 12.71 -18.79
CA ALA A 286 3.69 13.13 -17.67
C ALA A 286 3.25 14.48 -17.05
N MET A 287 3.00 15.50 -17.87
CA MET A 287 2.51 16.81 -17.41
C MET A 287 1.16 16.70 -16.68
N LYS A 288 0.23 15.87 -17.19
CA LYS A 288 -1.07 15.69 -16.54
C LYS A 288 -0.94 14.95 -15.21
N LEU A 289 -0.06 13.95 -15.13
CA LEU A 289 0.28 13.27 -13.87
C LEU A 289 0.93 14.23 -12.87
N ASP A 290 1.85 15.09 -13.31
CA ASP A 290 2.50 16.09 -12.45
C ASP A 290 1.47 17.05 -11.82
N VAL A 291 0.51 17.54 -12.62
CA VAL A 291 -0.62 18.37 -12.16
C VAL A 291 -1.51 17.61 -11.17
N ALA A 292 -1.96 16.40 -11.49
CA ALA A 292 -2.84 15.61 -10.63
C ALA A 292 -2.16 15.21 -9.30
N ASN A 293 -0.84 14.95 -9.34
CA ASN A 293 -0.04 14.66 -8.17
C ASN A 293 0.17 15.88 -7.27
N HIS A 294 0.36 17.06 -7.85
CA HIS A 294 0.35 18.32 -7.11
C HIS A 294 -1.02 18.55 -6.45
N GLN A 295 -2.12 18.35 -7.18
CA GLN A 295 -3.49 18.48 -6.66
C GLN A 295 -3.76 17.54 -5.48
N ILE A 296 -3.38 16.25 -5.56
CA ILE A 296 -3.50 15.33 -4.43
C ILE A 296 -2.73 15.83 -3.21
N ARG A 297 -1.47 16.30 -3.37
CA ARG A 297 -0.68 16.82 -2.24
C ARG A 297 -1.34 18.02 -1.57
N CYS A 298 -1.88 18.96 -2.35
CA CYS A 298 -2.55 20.15 -1.83
C CYS A 298 -3.91 19.86 -1.19
N LEU A 299 -4.70 18.93 -1.76
CA LEU A 299 -6.04 18.59 -1.28
C LEU A 299 -6.01 17.58 -0.11
N ARG A 300 -4.93 16.80 0.04
CA ARG A 300 -4.80 15.73 1.05
C ARG A 300 -5.28 16.11 2.46
N PRO A 301 -4.88 17.26 3.06
CA PRO A 301 -5.33 17.60 4.40
C PRO A 301 -6.86 17.77 4.52
N ALA A 302 -7.48 18.44 3.54
CA ALA A 302 -8.93 18.62 3.50
C ALA A 302 -9.66 17.30 3.21
N LEU A 303 -9.14 16.49 2.28
CA LEU A 303 -9.73 15.18 1.96
C LEU A 303 -9.73 14.25 3.17
N ILE A 304 -8.66 14.24 3.97
CA ILE A 304 -8.53 13.42 5.18
C ILE A 304 -9.55 13.84 6.25
N GLU A 305 -9.64 15.13 6.62
CA GLU A 305 -10.62 15.55 7.64
C GLU A 305 -12.08 15.32 7.18
N GLU A 306 -12.37 15.40 5.88
CA GLU A 306 -13.69 15.08 5.32
C GLU A 306 -13.97 13.57 5.14
N THR A 307 -12.96 12.68 5.21
CA THR A 307 -13.10 11.28 4.77
C THR A 307 -14.25 10.57 5.49
N THR A 308 -14.35 10.68 6.81
CA THR A 308 -15.39 9.97 7.59
C THR A 308 -16.81 10.37 7.15
N ALA A 309 -17.09 11.66 7.02
CA ALA A 309 -18.41 12.15 6.61
C ALA A 309 -18.73 11.80 5.15
N PHE A 310 -17.73 11.83 4.27
CA PHE A 310 -17.88 11.42 2.88
C PHE A 310 -18.18 9.92 2.75
N GLU A 311 -17.40 9.07 3.42
CA GLU A 311 -17.56 7.61 3.35
C GLU A 311 -18.88 7.17 3.98
N GLN A 312 -19.27 7.67 5.15
CA GLN A 312 -20.58 7.40 5.74
C GLN A 312 -21.72 7.73 4.77
N LYS A 313 -21.69 8.91 4.14
CA LYS A 313 -22.71 9.33 3.15
C LYS A 313 -22.73 8.44 1.91
N PHE A 314 -21.56 8.01 1.44
CA PHE A 314 -21.42 7.08 0.30
C PHE A 314 -21.95 5.68 0.65
N LEU A 315 -21.54 5.13 1.79
CA LEU A 315 -21.91 3.80 2.27
C LEU A 315 -23.40 3.72 2.58
N MET A 316 -23.98 4.69 3.30
CA MET A 316 -25.43 4.78 3.54
C MET A 316 -26.24 4.75 2.24
N LYS A 317 -25.78 5.46 1.19
CA LYS A 317 -26.40 5.41 -0.15
C LYS A 317 -26.25 4.04 -0.80
N LYS A 318 -25.13 3.33 -0.59
CA LYS A 318 -24.86 1.99 -1.13
C LYS A 318 -25.71 0.91 -0.44
N LEU A 319 -25.82 0.95 0.89
CA LEU A 319 -26.68 0.08 1.71
C LEU A 319 -28.16 0.26 1.37
N ARG A 320 -28.67 1.50 1.36
CA ARG A 320 -30.08 1.78 1.00
C ARG A 320 -30.44 1.26 -0.40
N ASN A 321 -29.49 1.32 -1.33
CA ASN A 321 -29.65 0.83 -2.69
C ASN A 321 -29.39 -0.70 -2.83
N ARG A 322 -29.19 -1.42 -1.72
CA ARG A 322 -28.86 -2.86 -1.66
C ARG A 322 -27.68 -3.27 -2.56
N LYS A 323 -26.68 -2.40 -2.69
CA LYS A 323 -25.45 -2.64 -3.48
C LYS A 323 -24.27 -3.13 -2.62
N MET A 324 -24.54 -3.45 -1.37
CA MET A 324 -23.59 -3.87 -0.35
C MET A 324 -24.37 -4.58 0.75
N ASP A 325 -23.86 -5.72 1.18
CA ASP A 325 -24.29 -6.41 2.39
C ASP A 325 -23.23 -6.21 3.49
N ILE A 326 -23.69 -6.20 4.74
CA ILE A 326 -22.87 -6.13 5.97
C ILE A 326 -23.40 -7.09 7.05
N GLY A 327 -24.25 -8.05 6.68
CA GLY A 327 -24.89 -9.00 7.61
C GLY A 327 -23.90 -9.91 8.35
N ASP A 328 -22.67 -10.03 7.87
CA ASP A 328 -21.55 -10.76 8.50
C ASP A 328 -20.86 -9.97 9.63
N ALA A 329 -20.91 -8.64 9.60
CA ALA A 329 -20.23 -7.76 10.54
C ALA A 329 -20.81 -7.82 11.96
N LYS A 330 -22.14 -7.93 12.09
CA LYS A 330 -22.80 -8.01 13.41
C LYS A 330 -22.55 -9.34 14.13
N PRO A 331 -22.68 -10.53 13.49
CA PRO A 331 -22.25 -11.81 14.08
C PRO A 331 -20.77 -11.82 14.48
N TRP A 332 -19.87 -11.27 13.65
CA TRP A 332 -18.44 -11.16 13.95
C TRP A 332 -18.18 -10.33 15.23
N TYR A 333 -18.85 -9.18 15.36
CA TYR A 333 -18.74 -8.32 16.53
C TYR A 333 -19.34 -8.95 17.80
N GLN A 334 -20.48 -9.65 17.67
CA GLN A 334 -21.10 -10.40 18.79
C GLN A 334 -20.21 -11.55 19.29
N GLU A 335 -19.50 -12.25 18.40
CA GLU A 335 -18.56 -13.30 18.80
C GLU A 335 -17.32 -12.73 19.52
N ALA A 336 -16.83 -11.58 19.08
CA ALA A 336 -15.82 -10.82 19.81
C ALA A 336 -16.34 -10.41 21.20
N ALA A 337 -17.59 -9.96 21.32
CA ALA A 337 -18.19 -9.55 22.59
C ALA A 337 -18.27 -10.70 23.61
N ARG A 338 -18.69 -11.90 23.18
CA ARG A 338 -18.76 -13.11 24.03
C ARG A 338 -17.44 -13.49 24.68
N THR A 339 -16.34 -13.19 24.00
CA THR A 339 -14.98 -13.56 24.42
C THR A 339 -14.15 -12.37 24.87
N TYR A 340 -14.76 -11.18 24.97
CA TYR A 340 -14.18 -10.00 25.61
C TYR A 340 -14.33 -10.15 27.14
N PRO A 341 -13.24 -10.00 27.93
CA PRO A 341 -13.31 -10.22 29.37
C PRO A 341 -14.08 -9.09 30.08
N SER A 342 -15.29 -9.41 30.56
CA SER A 342 -16.28 -8.50 31.19
C SER A 342 -15.87 -7.84 32.52
N GLY A 343 -14.58 -7.69 32.78
CA GLY A 343 -14.02 -7.12 34.02
C GLY A 343 -12.63 -6.52 33.88
N SER A 344 -12.15 -6.23 32.66
CA SER A 344 -10.78 -5.72 32.42
C SER A 344 -10.61 -4.23 32.76
N GLY A 345 -10.72 -3.88 34.04
CA GLY A 345 -10.76 -2.49 34.53
C GLY A 345 -9.55 -1.60 34.18
N LYS A 346 -8.45 -2.15 33.66
CA LYS A 346 -7.33 -1.37 33.09
C LYS A 346 -7.33 -1.32 31.56
N MET A 347 -7.45 -2.44 30.85
CA MET A 347 -7.40 -2.43 29.38
C MET A 347 -8.68 -1.89 28.74
N SER A 348 -9.84 -2.10 29.36
CA SER A 348 -11.11 -1.48 28.96
C SER A 348 -10.98 0.06 28.94
N SER A 349 -10.30 0.66 29.92
CA SER A 349 -10.10 2.12 29.98
C SER A 349 -9.22 2.69 28.83
N HIS A 350 -8.37 1.85 28.22
CA HIS A 350 -7.52 2.27 27.11
C HIS A 350 -8.32 2.32 25.80
N PHE A 351 -8.99 1.22 25.46
CA PHE A 351 -9.81 1.12 24.25
C PHE A 351 -11.10 1.97 24.32
N GLY A 352 -11.77 2.03 25.47
CA GLY A 352 -13.10 2.65 25.59
C GLY A 352 -14.19 1.79 24.93
N ASP A 353 -15.14 2.45 24.28
CA ASP A 353 -16.21 1.86 23.45
C ASP A 353 -15.70 0.86 22.41
N MET A 354 -14.50 1.11 21.84
CA MET A 354 -13.88 0.25 20.83
C MET A 354 -13.32 -1.08 21.36
N GLY A 355 -13.46 -1.39 22.66
CA GLY A 355 -12.81 -2.55 23.31
C GLY A 355 -13.14 -3.89 22.64
N VAL A 356 -14.43 -4.15 22.41
CA VAL A 356 -14.90 -5.38 21.74
C VAL A 356 -14.40 -5.46 20.29
N PHE A 357 -14.41 -4.33 19.58
CA PHE A 357 -13.96 -4.25 18.19
C PHE A 357 -12.47 -4.58 18.04
N PHE A 358 -11.61 -3.99 18.86
CA PHE A 358 -10.18 -4.26 18.80
C PHE A 358 -9.81 -5.66 19.30
N GLU A 359 -10.58 -6.25 20.23
CA GLU A 359 -10.42 -7.67 20.58
C GLU A 359 -10.70 -8.57 19.36
N GLY A 360 -11.85 -8.38 18.70
CA GLY A 360 -12.21 -9.11 17.48
C GLY A 360 -11.17 -8.94 16.36
N LEU A 361 -10.79 -7.68 16.08
CA LEU A 361 -9.80 -7.35 15.07
C LEU A 361 -8.44 -7.98 15.38
N SER A 362 -7.95 -7.90 16.62
CA SER A 362 -6.67 -8.49 17.03
C SER A 362 -6.64 -10.00 16.80
N ARG A 363 -7.75 -10.71 17.04
CA ARG A 363 -7.88 -12.15 16.78
C ARG A 363 -7.94 -12.49 15.31
N SER A 364 -8.72 -11.75 14.52
CA SER A 364 -8.77 -11.92 13.06
C SER A 364 -7.43 -11.66 12.38
N MET A 365 -6.49 -10.98 13.04
CA MET A 365 -5.13 -10.79 12.54
C MET A 365 -4.18 -11.98 12.79
N LEU A 366 -4.55 -12.94 13.64
CA LEU A 366 -3.68 -14.06 14.04
C LEU A 366 -3.76 -15.26 13.07
N PRO A 367 -2.71 -16.11 13.02
CA PRO A 367 -2.71 -17.37 12.24
C PRO A 367 -3.83 -18.35 12.63
N SER A 368 -4.15 -18.48 13.93
CA SER A 368 -5.25 -19.33 14.44
C SER A 368 -6.64 -18.96 13.93
N ALA A 369 -6.86 -17.74 13.42
CA ALA A 369 -8.10 -17.39 12.73
C ALA A 369 -8.24 -18.11 11.38
N GLY A 370 -7.16 -18.66 10.82
CA GLY A 370 -7.12 -19.32 9.52
C GLY A 370 -7.51 -18.38 8.36
N GLU A 371 -7.86 -18.94 7.21
CA GLU A 371 -8.29 -18.18 6.03
C GLU A 371 -9.70 -17.57 6.15
N LYS A 372 -10.24 -17.44 7.38
CA LYS A 372 -11.51 -16.74 7.60
C LYS A 372 -11.40 -15.30 7.08
N PRO A 373 -12.31 -14.87 6.18
CA PRO A 373 -12.32 -13.50 5.68
C PRO A 373 -12.69 -12.54 6.82
N LEU A 374 -12.24 -11.30 6.68
CA LEU A 374 -12.76 -10.19 7.48
C LEU A 374 -14.20 -9.88 7.02
N PRO A 375 -15.03 -9.28 7.90
CA PRO A 375 -16.36 -8.82 7.49
C PRO A 375 -16.33 -7.88 6.29
N GLY A 376 -17.37 -7.89 5.46
CA GLY A 376 -17.49 -7.08 4.24
C GLY A 376 -17.41 -5.55 4.46
N THR A 377 -17.49 -5.09 5.71
CA THR A 377 -17.17 -3.70 6.10
C THR A 377 -15.70 -3.33 5.83
N PHE A 378 -14.78 -4.29 5.85
CA PHE A 378 -13.34 -4.09 5.64
C PHE A 378 -12.91 -4.14 4.15
N PHE A 379 -13.86 -4.16 3.20
CA PHE A 379 -13.61 -4.28 1.75
C PHE A 379 -12.62 -3.25 1.14
N PHE A 380 -12.32 -2.14 1.82
CA PHE A 380 -11.26 -1.22 1.41
C PHE A 380 -9.88 -1.51 2.03
N ASP A 381 -9.84 -2.25 3.14
CA ASP A 381 -8.67 -2.54 3.98
C ASP A 381 -8.14 -3.97 3.88
N GLU A 382 -8.84 -4.89 3.21
CA GLU A 382 -8.45 -6.32 3.05
C GLU A 382 -6.96 -6.50 2.74
N ASP A 383 -6.45 -5.73 1.78
CA ASP A 383 -5.04 -5.69 1.34
C ASP A 383 -4.03 -5.18 2.40
N ARG A 384 -4.45 -4.22 3.22
CA ARG A 384 -3.62 -3.65 4.30
C ARG A 384 -3.55 -4.63 5.45
N LEU A 385 -4.71 -5.13 5.87
CA LEU A 385 -4.83 -6.10 6.94
C LEU A 385 -4.23 -7.46 6.53
N GLY A 386 -4.33 -7.89 5.27
CA GLY A 386 -3.66 -9.08 4.75
C GLY A 386 -2.13 -9.02 4.87
N ARG A 387 -1.51 -7.86 4.59
CA ARG A 387 -0.09 -7.63 4.88
C ARG A 387 0.22 -7.67 6.38
N VAL A 388 -0.63 -7.08 7.21
CA VAL A 388 -0.50 -7.18 8.67
C VAL A 388 -0.54 -8.64 9.15
N ARG A 389 -1.41 -9.49 8.58
CA ARG A 389 -1.49 -10.93 8.88
C ARG A 389 -0.21 -11.68 8.49
N SER A 390 0.38 -11.36 7.33
CA SER A 390 1.69 -11.87 6.92
C SER A 390 2.78 -11.51 7.94
N ASP A 391 2.90 -10.24 8.29
CA ASP A 391 3.97 -9.77 9.18
C ASP A 391 3.85 -10.37 10.60
N ILE A 392 2.61 -10.61 11.06
CA ILE A 392 2.32 -11.31 12.33
C ILE A 392 2.70 -12.79 12.25
N LEU A 393 2.35 -13.49 11.17
CA LEU A 393 2.77 -14.87 10.92
C LEU A 393 4.30 -15.00 10.92
N ASP A 394 4.99 -14.09 10.22
CA ASP A 394 6.45 -14.03 10.19
C ASP A 394 7.05 -13.79 11.59
N ALA A 395 6.49 -12.86 12.36
CA ALA A 395 6.94 -12.57 13.72
C ALA A 395 6.74 -13.75 14.70
N ILE A 396 5.60 -14.44 14.62
CA ILE A 396 5.32 -15.64 15.45
C ILE A 396 6.27 -16.78 15.05
N ASN A 397 6.46 -17.02 13.75
CA ASN A 397 7.35 -18.08 13.26
C ASN A 397 8.82 -17.82 13.67
N LEU A 398 9.28 -16.56 13.64
CA LEU A 398 10.60 -16.18 14.18
C LEU A 398 10.70 -16.41 15.70
N ASP A 399 9.65 -16.08 16.46
CA ASP A 399 9.64 -16.32 17.91
C ASP A 399 9.63 -17.83 18.22
N VAL A 400 8.97 -18.69 17.42
CA VAL A 400 9.07 -20.16 17.49
C VAL A 400 10.48 -20.65 17.19
N CYS A 401 11.14 -20.13 16.13
CA CYS A 401 12.54 -20.44 15.82
C CYS A 401 13.47 -20.11 17.00
N MET A 402 13.29 -18.94 17.64
CA MET A 402 14.09 -18.54 18.80
C MET A 402 13.78 -19.39 20.03
N ARG A 403 12.51 -19.75 20.27
CA ARG A 403 12.10 -20.65 21.36
C ARG A 403 12.74 -22.03 21.24
N MET A 404 12.86 -22.56 20.01
CA MET A 404 13.53 -23.83 19.71
C MET A 404 15.06 -23.74 19.78
N TYR A 405 15.66 -22.60 19.40
CA TYR A 405 17.09 -22.33 19.65
C TYR A 405 17.42 -22.43 21.14
N GLU A 406 16.62 -21.81 22.01
CA GLU A 406 16.84 -21.86 23.45
C GLU A 406 16.74 -23.29 24.03
N ASP A 407 15.81 -24.10 23.54
CA ASP A 407 15.71 -25.51 23.97
C ASP A 407 16.91 -26.33 23.50
N LEU A 408 17.37 -26.13 22.26
CA LEU A 408 18.57 -26.78 21.74
C LEU A 408 19.83 -26.36 22.51
N GLU A 409 19.92 -25.09 22.92
CA GLU A 409 21.00 -24.59 23.76
C GLU A 409 20.96 -25.20 25.17
N ARG A 410 19.78 -25.33 25.79
CA ARG A 410 19.59 -26.02 27.08
C ARG A 410 20.05 -27.49 27.01
N VAL A 411 19.67 -28.21 25.96
CA VAL A 411 20.09 -29.61 25.74
C VAL A 411 21.61 -29.71 25.51
N SER A 412 22.20 -28.81 24.71
CA SER A 412 23.65 -28.74 24.49
C SER A 412 24.43 -28.49 25.79
N ARG A 413 23.93 -27.61 26.68
CA ARG A 413 24.51 -27.37 28.01
C ARG A 413 24.42 -28.60 28.93
N LEU A 414 23.37 -29.41 28.83
CA LEU A 414 23.20 -30.65 29.62
C LEU A 414 24.11 -31.80 29.12
N ASN A 415 24.39 -31.86 27.81
CA ASN A 415 25.30 -32.86 27.22
C ASN A 415 26.78 -32.46 27.32
N SER A 416 27.09 -31.23 27.74
CA SER A 416 28.47 -30.78 28.00
C SER A 416 28.92 -31.26 29.38
N PRO A 417 30.14 -31.84 29.54
CA PRO A 417 30.61 -32.26 30.85
C PRO A 417 30.75 -31.04 31.78
N PRO A 418 30.39 -31.15 33.07
CA PRO A 418 30.45 -30.03 34.00
C PRO A 418 31.90 -29.57 34.18
N ALA A 419 32.13 -28.26 34.05
CA ALA A 419 33.46 -27.61 34.13
C ALA A 419 34.05 -27.57 35.56
N CYS A 420 33.77 -28.57 36.39
CA CYS A 420 34.17 -28.65 37.79
C CYS A 420 34.73 -30.04 38.19
N LEU A 421 35.46 -30.70 37.27
CA LEU A 421 36.37 -31.81 37.61
C LEU A 421 37.79 -31.70 36.98
N SER A 422 38.08 -30.68 36.17
CA SER A 422 39.44 -30.43 35.65
C SER A 422 40.31 -29.62 36.60
N ALA A 423 40.29 -30.00 37.88
CA ALA A 423 41.29 -29.60 38.88
C ALA A 423 42.02 -30.87 39.35
N VAL A 424 42.87 -31.41 38.47
CA VAL A 424 43.86 -32.40 38.90
C VAL A 424 44.80 -31.68 39.87
N PRO A 425 44.97 -32.15 41.11
CA PRO A 425 46.03 -31.63 41.97
C PRO A 425 47.36 -32.10 41.37
N ASP A 426 48.12 -31.15 40.84
CA ASP A 426 49.47 -31.40 40.34
C ASP A 426 50.37 -31.80 41.52
N ASP A 427 51.13 -32.88 41.36
CA ASP A 427 51.79 -33.55 42.48
C ASP A 427 53.04 -32.74 42.88
N HIS A 428 53.00 -32.09 44.05
CA HIS A 428 54.04 -31.15 44.47
C HIS A 428 55.35 -31.86 44.86
N GLU A 429 56.31 -31.95 43.94
CA GLU A 429 57.73 -32.04 44.32
C GLU A 429 58.17 -30.72 44.98
N PHE A 430 58.16 -30.72 46.31
CA PHE A 430 58.48 -29.57 47.15
C PHE A 430 60.00 -29.32 47.20
N ASN A 431 60.50 -28.39 46.39
CA ASN A 431 61.92 -28.01 46.35
C ASN A 431 62.21 -26.76 47.22
N PHE A 432 63.05 -26.92 48.25
CA PHE A 432 63.23 -25.96 49.35
C PHE A 432 64.25 -24.83 49.08
N ASN A 433 64.94 -24.80 47.93
CA ASN A 433 66.16 -23.99 47.75
C ASN A 433 66.20 -23.08 46.50
N THR A 434 65.23 -22.18 46.29
CA THR A 434 65.37 -21.10 45.27
C THR A 434 64.78 -19.77 45.74
N PRO A 435 65.56 -18.67 45.77
CA PRO A 435 65.09 -17.34 46.20
C PRO A 435 64.34 -16.57 45.08
N PRO A 436 63.57 -15.52 45.42
CA PRO A 436 62.64 -14.89 44.48
C PRO A 436 63.28 -13.80 43.60
N SER A 437 62.88 -13.73 42.33
CA SER A 437 63.16 -12.59 41.44
C SER A 437 61.87 -12.04 40.82
N SER A 438 61.65 -10.76 41.09
CA SER A 438 60.43 -9.96 40.91
C SER A 438 60.14 -9.49 39.48
N ASN A 439 58.88 -9.60 39.04
CA ASN A 439 58.02 -8.53 38.46
C ASN A 439 56.79 -9.18 37.76
N SER A 440 55.53 -8.74 37.90
CA SER A 440 54.99 -7.44 38.33
C SER A 440 53.64 -7.58 39.07
N ARG A 441 53.33 -6.66 40.00
CA ARG A 441 52.02 -6.55 40.68
C ARG A 441 51.05 -5.62 39.92
N PRO A 442 49.72 -5.84 39.96
CA PRO A 442 48.74 -4.76 39.86
C PRO A 442 48.63 -4.01 41.21
N SER A 443 48.42 -2.70 41.16
CA SER A 443 48.44 -1.83 42.35
C SER A 443 47.13 -1.82 43.15
N SER A 444 47.26 -1.59 44.46
CA SER A 444 46.18 -1.65 45.44
C SER A 444 45.41 -0.34 45.63
N VAL A 445 44.10 -0.49 45.86
CA VAL A 445 43.30 0.11 46.94
C VAL A 445 43.81 1.44 47.55
N ALA A 446 43.04 2.51 47.38
CA ALA A 446 43.13 3.68 48.24
C ALA A 446 42.21 3.50 49.47
N LEU A 447 42.78 3.59 50.67
CA LEU A 447 42.02 3.62 51.93
C LEU A 447 41.80 5.06 52.38
N SER A 448 40.62 5.35 52.91
CA SER A 448 40.37 6.55 53.72
C SER A 448 39.30 6.23 54.76
N SER A 449 39.69 6.29 56.02
CA SER A 449 38.83 6.09 57.19
C SER A 449 38.54 7.44 57.85
N THR A 450 37.26 7.77 58.06
CA THR A 450 36.70 8.50 59.22
C THR A 450 35.26 8.92 58.97
N GLY A 451 34.39 8.82 59.99
CA GLY A 451 33.20 9.68 60.10
C GLY A 451 31.81 9.06 59.84
N SER A 452 31.13 8.68 60.93
CA SER A 452 29.68 8.87 61.17
C SER A 452 28.63 8.15 60.32
N SER A 453 28.10 7.06 60.90
CA SER A 453 26.69 6.93 61.32
C SER A 453 25.55 7.49 60.42
N SER A 454 25.08 6.70 59.45
CA SER A 454 23.66 6.23 59.39
C SER A 454 23.33 5.58 58.03
N SER A 455 23.08 4.26 57.99
CA SER A 455 22.48 3.61 56.83
C SER A 455 21.79 2.28 57.19
N SER A 456 20.54 2.14 56.75
CA SER A 456 19.77 0.88 56.77
C SER A 456 20.36 -0.13 55.76
N PRO A 457 20.12 -1.45 55.93
CA PRO A 457 20.80 -2.46 55.12
C PRO A 457 20.26 -2.50 53.69
N ARG A 458 21.07 -2.09 52.72
CA ARG A 458 20.85 -2.40 51.30
C ARG A 458 21.58 -3.70 50.98
N SER A 459 20.83 -4.77 50.70
CA SER A 459 21.39 -6.06 50.31
C SER A 459 21.92 -6.01 48.86
N SER A 460 23.14 -5.51 48.68
CA SER A 460 23.84 -5.52 47.40
C SER A 460 24.61 -6.84 47.22
N LEU A 461 23.96 -7.83 46.61
CA LEU A 461 24.64 -9.02 46.10
C LEU A 461 25.58 -8.59 44.96
N VAL A 462 26.87 -8.47 45.26
CA VAL A 462 27.92 -8.31 44.25
C VAL A 462 28.15 -9.68 43.60
N PHE A 463 27.51 -9.91 42.45
CA PHE A 463 27.81 -11.09 41.64
C PHE A 463 29.23 -10.96 41.03
N PRO A 464 30.04 -12.04 41.02
CA PRO A 464 31.33 -12.03 40.36
C PRO A 464 31.23 -11.71 38.86
N SER A 465 32.18 -10.91 38.34
CA SER A 465 32.12 -10.39 36.96
C SER A 465 32.15 -11.48 35.87
N TYR A 466 32.70 -12.66 36.15
CA TYR A 466 32.71 -13.77 35.19
C TYR A 466 31.29 -14.26 34.85
N LEU A 467 30.36 -14.30 35.81
CA LEU A 467 28.96 -14.69 35.56
C LEU A 467 28.19 -13.65 34.73
N THR A 468 28.63 -12.39 34.76
CA THR A 468 28.05 -11.32 33.92
C THR A 468 28.61 -11.32 32.49
N SER A 469 29.70 -12.04 32.21
CA SER A 469 30.26 -12.16 30.86
C SER A 469 29.45 -13.15 30.01
N ASP A 470 29.30 -14.40 30.48
CA ASP A 470 28.54 -15.46 29.80
C ASP A 470 27.10 -15.03 29.43
N THR A 471 26.45 -14.29 30.32
CA THR A 471 25.06 -13.85 30.14
C THR A 471 24.92 -12.70 29.16
N ASN A 472 25.98 -11.91 28.92
CA ASN A 472 25.99 -10.89 27.86
C ASN A 472 26.39 -11.49 26.51
N GLU A 473 27.30 -12.45 26.48
CA GLU A 473 27.69 -13.18 25.26
C GLU A 473 26.54 -14.05 24.73
N SER A 474 25.83 -14.75 25.62
CA SER A 474 24.63 -15.52 25.23
C SER A 474 23.55 -14.61 24.60
N LYS A 475 23.40 -13.38 25.11
CA LYS A 475 22.43 -12.39 24.58
C LYS A 475 22.88 -11.78 23.24
N SER A 476 24.17 -11.51 23.04
CA SER A 476 24.66 -11.03 21.75
C SER A 476 24.56 -12.13 20.69
N LYS A 477 24.89 -13.38 21.05
CA LYS A 477 24.71 -14.56 20.19
C LYS A 477 23.26 -14.74 19.74
N ALA A 478 22.29 -14.66 20.66
CA ALA A 478 20.87 -14.77 20.34
C ALA A 478 20.35 -13.61 19.45
N ARG A 479 20.86 -12.38 19.62
CA ARG A 479 20.56 -11.25 18.72
C ARG A 479 21.10 -11.49 17.32
N ASN A 480 22.40 -11.82 17.22
CA ASN A 480 23.04 -12.11 15.95
C ASN A 480 22.32 -13.26 15.20
N LEU A 481 21.85 -14.29 15.92
CA LEU A 481 21.02 -15.34 15.31
C LEU A 481 19.72 -14.74 14.75
N ARG A 482 18.94 -14.01 15.55
CA ARG A 482 17.68 -13.38 15.11
C ARG A 482 17.89 -12.52 13.87
N ASP A 483 18.94 -11.71 13.83
CA ASP A 483 19.29 -10.87 12.68
C ASP A 483 19.59 -11.72 11.43
N THR A 484 20.30 -12.85 11.56
CA THR A 484 20.52 -13.77 10.42
C THR A 484 19.26 -14.52 9.97
N LEU A 485 18.34 -14.84 10.88
CA LEU A 485 17.05 -15.46 10.52
C LEU A 485 16.15 -14.45 9.76
N VAL A 486 16.14 -13.18 10.18
CA VAL A 486 15.48 -12.08 9.46
C VAL A 486 16.10 -11.87 8.08
N ALA A 487 17.43 -11.93 7.95
CA ALA A 487 18.10 -11.83 6.65
C ALA A 487 17.74 -13.00 5.70
N LEU A 488 17.62 -14.23 6.21
CA LEU A 488 17.14 -15.38 5.42
C LEU A 488 15.68 -15.19 4.98
N LEU A 489 14.82 -14.69 5.86
CA LEU A 489 13.42 -14.37 5.55
C LEU A 489 13.28 -13.34 4.42
N GLN A 490 14.14 -12.32 4.41
CA GLN A 490 14.18 -11.28 3.37
C GLN A 490 14.71 -11.79 2.01
N GLN A 491 15.51 -12.86 1.99
CA GLN A 491 16.04 -13.47 0.77
C GLN A 491 15.09 -14.49 0.13
N ALA A 492 13.99 -14.83 0.79
CA ALA A 492 13.06 -15.86 0.34
C ALA A 492 12.23 -15.42 -0.90
N PRO A 493 11.76 -16.37 -1.73
CA PRO A 493 10.84 -16.05 -2.82
C PRO A 493 9.55 -15.41 -2.29
N HIS A 494 9.20 -14.24 -2.82
CA HIS A 494 8.00 -13.48 -2.40
C HIS A 494 6.73 -13.92 -3.14
N ASP A 495 6.85 -14.75 -4.19
CA ASP A 495 5.75 -15.20 -5.04
C ASP A 495 5.00 -16.45 -4.50
N LEU A 496 5.49 -17.04 -3.40
CA LEU A 496 4.91 -18.23 -2.78
C LEU A 496 3.92 -17.86 -1.67
N HIS A 497 2.90 -18.71 -1.46
CA HIS A 497 2.02 -18.58 -0.31
C HIS A 497 2.83 -18.69 0.99
N HIS A 498 2.51 -17.88 2.01
CA HIS A 498 3.37 -17.70 3.18
C HIS A 498 3.71 -19.01 3.91
N HIS A 499 2.77 -19.95 4.01
CA HIS A 499 3.03 -21.27 4.60
C HIS A 499 4.04 -22.10 3.79
N ASP A 500 3.99 -22.04 2.45
CA ASP A 500 4.93 -22.76 1.59
C ASP A 500 6.30 -22.06 1.54
N ARG A 501 6.35 -20.73 1.67
CA ARG A 501 7.59 -19.97 1.88
C ARG A 501 8.31 -20.46 3.15
N TRP A 502 7.60 -20.54 4.28
CA TRP A 502 8.18 -21.03 5.54
C TRP A 502 8.58 -22.50 5.49
N ARG A 503 7.78 -23.37 4.84
CA ARG A 503 8.15 -24.77 4.60
C ARG A 503 9.44 -24.90 3.79
N ALA A 504 9.62 -24.10 2.74
CA ALA A 504 10.83 -24.12 1.91
C ALA A 504 12.07 -23.59 2.65
N MET A 505 11.91 -22.61 3.55
CA MET A 505 13.01 -22.07 4.36
C MET A 505 13.40 -22.95 5.55
N ALA A 506 12.50 -23.78 6.08
CA ALA A 506 12.70 -24.51 7.34
C ALA A 506 14.04 -25.29 7.43
N PRO A 507 14.52 -26.00 6.38
CA PRO A 507 15.85 -26.61 6.37
C PRO A 507 17.00 -25.61 6.60
N SER A 508 16.95 -24.46 5.92
CA SER A 508 17.99 -23.43 6.01
C SER A 508 17.97 -22.72 7.38
N LEU A 509 16.78 -22.49 7.93
CA LEU A 509 16.58 -21.95 9.27
C LEU A 509 17.09 -22.95 10.34
N ALA A 510 16.80 -24.25 10.19
CA ALA A 510 17.29 -25.29 11.09
C ALA A 510 18.82 -25.34 11.12
N LEU A 511 19.46 -25.37 9.94
CA LEU A 511 20.91 -25.32 9.81
C LEU A 511 21.52 -24.06 10.44
N GLN A 512 20.90 -22.90 10.26
CA GLN A 512 21.39 -21.64 10.80
C GLN A 512 21.26 -21.57 12.32
N ILE A 513 20.12 -22.01 12.89
CA ILE A 513 19.94 -22.17 14.34
C ILE A 513 21.00 -23.14 14.90
N PHE A 514 21.17 -24.28 14.25
CA PHE A 514 22.08 -25.33 14.69
C PHE A 514 23.53 -24.86 14.75
N ARG A 515 24.00 -24.09 13.74
CA ARG A 515 25.33 -23.44 13.72
C ARG A 515 25.59 -22.50 14.90
N PHE A 516 24.54 -21.93 15.49
CA PHE A 516 24.63 -21.08 16.68
C PHE A 516 24.56 -21.88 17.99
N THR A 517 24.48 -23.22 17.94
CA THR A 517 24.50 -24.11 19.11
C THR A 517 25.69 -25.06 19.07
N ASN A 518 26.13 -25.53 20.24
CA ASN A 518 27.18 -26.57 20.33
C ASN A 518 26.51 -27.97 20.40
N ALA A 519 25.52 -28.21 19.54
CA ALA A 519 24.73 -29.45 19.56
C ALA A 519 25.41 -30.58 18.75
N PRO A 520 25.29 -31.86 19.16
CA PRO A 520 25.81 -33.01 18.41
C PRO A 520 25.15 -33.16 17.02
N MET A 521 25.94 -33.29 15.95
CA MET A 521 25.48 -33.28 14.55
C MET A 521 24.41 -34.35 14.23
N ASP A 522 24.40 -35.46 14.96
CA ASP A 522 23.39 -36.52 14.91
C ASP A 522 21.97 -36.04 15.26
N MET A 523 21.84 -34.95 16.03
CA MET A 523 20.54 -34.36 16.36
C MET A 523 19.94 -33.52 15.21
N LEU A 524 20.75 -33.06 14.24
CA LEU A 524 20.35 -32.07 13.23
C LEU A 524 19.11 -32.48 12.43
N ALA A 525 19.07 -33.70 11.88
CA ALA A 525 17.94 -34.17 11.10
C ALA A 525 16.64 -34.21 11.93
N SER A 526 16.72 -34.65 13.19
CA SER A 526 15.58 -34.67 14.11
C SER A 526 15.14 -33.26 14.53
N PHE A 527 16.04 -32.28 14.53
CA PHE A 527 15.75 -30.89 14.82
C PHE A 527 15.09 -30.19 13.63
N GLU A 528 15.55 -30.47 12.41
CA GLU A 528 14.99 -29.96 11.15
C GLU A 528 13.54 -30.40 10.94
N GLU A 529 13.23 -31.70 11.14
CA GLU A 529 11.87 -32.23 11.08
C GLU A 529 10.96 -31.55 12.12
N LYS A 530 11.43 -31.46 13.38
CA LYS A 530 10.71 -30.78 14.45
C LYS A 530 10.50 -29.29 14.18
N LEU A 531 11.49 -28.58 13.65
CA LEU A 531 11.34 -27.16 13.33
C LEU A 531 10.31 -26.96 12.23
N THR A 532 10.36 -27.81 11.19
CA THR A 532 9.41 -27.79 10.09
C THR A 532 7.98 -28.06 10.58
N GLU A 533 7.78 -29.05 11.46
CA GLU A 533 6.47 -29.28 12.08
C GLU A 533 6.03 -28.07 12.91
N ASN A 534 6.86 -27.60 13.85
CA ASN A 534 6.48 -26.53 14.77
C ASN A 534 6.16 -25.20 14.06
N VAL A 535 6.86 -24.85 12.98
CA VAL A 535 6.63 -23.62 12.23
C VAL A 535 5.46 -23.74 11.24
N CYS A 536 5.24 -24.91 10.64
CA CYS A 536 4.17 -25.10 9.65
C CYS A 536 2.82 -25.49 10.29
N ARG A 537 2.80 -26.00 11.53
CA ARG A 537 1.62 -26.56 12.18
C ARG A 537 1.15 -25.68 13.33
N ILE A 538 0.14 -24.85 13.06
CA ILE A 538 -0.52 -23.96 14.04
C ILE A 538 -1.09 -24.74 15.26
N SER A 539 -1.35 -26.05 15.11
CA SER A 539 -1.78 -26.93 16.22
C SER A 539 -0.63 -27.46 17.11
N SER A 540 0.62 -27.06 16.90
CA SER A 540 1.71 -27.37 17.83
C SER A 540 1.53 -26.62 19.16
N PRO A 541 1.82 -27.26 20.32
CA PRO A 541 1.78 -26.58 21.62
C PRO A 541 2.76 -25.41 21.70
N ILE A 542 3.95 -25.53 21.08
CA ILE A 542 4.95 -24.44 21.05
C ILE A 542 4.42 -23.27 20.23
N TYR A 543 3.74 -23.55 19.11
CA TYR A 543 3.14 -22.51 18.27
C TYR A 543 2.06 -21.75 19.02
N GLN A 544 1.14 -22.48 19.68
CA GLN A 544 0.05 -21.89 20.45
C GLN A 544 0.56 -21.05 21.63
N GLU A 545 1.59 -21.51 22.34
CA GLU A 545 2.25 -20.75 23.41
C GLU A 545 2.83 -19.43 22.87
N MET A 546 3.55 -19.47 21.74
CA MET A 546 4.16 -18.28 21.14
C MET A 546 3.11 -17.32 20.54
N GLU A 547 2.05 -17.85 19.92
CA GLU A 547 0.93 -17.07 19.38
C GLU A 547 0.15 -16.35 20.49
N GLU A 548 -0.16 -17.02 21.60
CA GLU A 548 -0.82 -16.40 22.75
C GLU A 548 0.07 -15.35 23.43
N ALA A 549 1.35 -15.64 23.63
CA ALA A 549 2.33 -14.68 24.16
C ALA A 549 2.53 -13.47 23.21
N TYR A 550 2.46 -13.68 21.89
CA TYR A 550 2.47 -12.60 20.90
C TYR A 550 1.19 -11.77 20.97
N ARG A 551 0.01 -12.40 20.99
CA ARG A 551 -1.30 -11.73 21.12
C ARG A 551 -1.34 -10.85 22.37
N HIS A 552 -0.88 -11.32 23.53
CA HIS A 552 -0.86 -10.51 24.76
C HIS A 552 0.02 -9.27 24.65
N ARG A 553 1.22 -9.38 24.04
CA ARG A 553 2.08 -8.22 23.76
C ARG A 553 1.40 -7.27 22.76
N LEU A 554 0.84 -7.80 21.68
CA LEU A 554 0.17 -7.02 20.62
C LEU A 554 -1.02 -6.23 21.18
N VAL A 555 -1.91 -6.85 21.94
CA VAL A 555 -3.09 -6.18 22.53
C VAL A 555 -2.65 -5.11 23.54
N THR A 556 -1.55 -5.30 24.26
CA THR A 556 -0.98 -4.30 25.19
C THR A 556 -0.48 -3.06 24.46
N GLU A 557 0.30 -3.23 23.39
CA GLU A 557 0.75 -2.10 22.56
C GLU A 557 -0.42 -1.44 21.83
N LEU A 558 -1.30 -2.23 21.23
CA LEU A 558 -2.49 -1.77 20.51
C LEU A 558 -3.39 -0.90 21.40
N ALA A 559 -3.62 -1.30 22.66
CA ALA A 559 -4.37 -0.50 23.63
C ALA A 559 -3.72 0.87 23.88
N THR A 560 -2.40 0.92 23.97
CA THR A 560 -1.63 2.16 24.16
C THR A 560 -1.72 3.07 22.93
N ARG A 561 -1.59 2.51 21.72
CA ARG A 561 -1.73 3.27 20.46
C ARG A 561 -3.16 3.79 20.27
N VAL A 562 -4.19 2.94 20.46
CA VAL A 562 -5.61 3.33 20.33
C VAL A 562 -5.99 4.41 21.36
N ARG A 563 -5.52 4.31 22.61
CA ARG A 563 -5.76 5.32 23.64
C ARG A 563 -5.27 6.71 23.22
N TYR A 564 -4.15 6.78 22.50
CA TYR A 564 -3.60 8.03 21.97
C TYR A 564 -4.31 8.48 20.68
N PHE A 565 -4.60 7.55 19.76
CA PHE A 565 -5.15 7.84 18.44
C PHE A 565 -6.61 8.30 18.46
N LYS A 566 -7.41 7.81 19.42
CA LYS A 566 -8.87 8.03 19.43
C LYS A 566 -9.30 9.50 19.46
N SER A 567 -8.52 10.37 20.10
CA SER A 567 -8.79 11.81 20.24
C SER A 567 -8.14 12.70 19.16
N LEU A 568 -7.37 12.14 18.22
CA LEU A 568 -6.69 12.92 17.17
C LEU A 568 -7.65 13.27 16.02
N SER A 569 -7.45 14.44 15.38
CA SER A 569 -8.10 14.73 14.09
C SER A 569 -7.63 13.76 13.00
N GLY A 570 -8.29 13.74 11.84
CA GLY A 570 -7.89 12.86 10.74
C GLY A 570 -6.45 13.09 10.30
N VAL A 571 -6.05 14.36 10.12
CA VAL A 571 -4.70 14.74 9.67
C VAL A 571 -3.65 14.47 10.74
N CYS A 572 -3.95 14.73 12.01
CA CYS A 572 -3.04 14.40 13.11
C CYS A 572 -2.82 12.89 13.23
N LEU A 573 -3.89 12.09 13.12
CA LEU A 573 -3.81 10.63 13.11
C LEU A 573 -2.95 10.13 11.95
N PHE A 574 -3.24 10.58 10.71
CA PHE A 574 -2.47 10.24 9.52
C PHE A 574 -0.98 10.57 9.67
N SER A 575 -0.64 11.80 10.08
CA SER A 575 0.76 12.22 10.21
C SER A 575 1.53 11.42 11.25
N ILE A 576 0.92 11.11 12.40
CA ILE A 576 1.57 10.33 13.44
C ILE A 576 1.70 8.86 13.01
N ALA A 577 0.63 8.24 12.52
CA ALA A 577 0.61 6.82 12.18
C ALA A 577 1.38 6.46 10.90
N THR A 578 1.68 7.42 10.03
CA THR A 578 2.52 7.23 8.83
C THR A 578 3.95 7.75 9.00
N GLY A 579 4.33 8.23 10.19
CA GLY A 579 5.64 8.83 10.46
C GLY A 579 5.90 10.16 9.74
N ASN A 580 4.89 10.70 9.05
CA ASN A 580 5.04 11.83 8.13
C ASN A 580 4.82 13.15 8.88
N ARG A 581 5.90 13.91 9.11
CA ARG A 581 5.88 15.14 9.91
C ARG A 581 4.84 16.14 9.40
N VAL A 582 3.96 16.61 10.28
CA VAL A 582 3.12 17.79 10.04
C VAL A 582 4.05 18.99 9.76
N PRO A 583 3.78 19.82 8.73
CA PRO A 583 4.50 21.08 8.54
C PRO A 583 4.42 21.94 9.81
N ALA A 584 5.57 22.46 10.28
CA ALA A 584 5.71 23.09 11.59
C ALA A 584 5.05 24.48 11.74
N SER A 585 3.96 24.74 11.03
CA SER A 585 3.25 26.03 10.97
C SER A 585 2.18 26.20 12.06
N SER A 586 1.94 25.21 12.91
CA SER A 586 0.93 25.25 13.99
C SER A 586 1.54 25.21 15.41
N ARG A 587 2.85 25.44 15.55
CA ARG A 587 3.52 25.53 16.86
C ARG A 587 3.23 26.87 17.55
N SER A 588 2.05 26.97 18.16
CA SER A 588 1.71 28.01 19.13
C SER A 588 1.09 27.36 20.36
N LEU A 589 1.74 27.57 21.52
CA LEU A 589 1.25 27.24 22.87
C LEU A 589 0.96 25.75 23.16
N ASP A 590 1.99 25.01 23.63
CA ASP A 590 2.01 24.36 24.96
C ASP A 590 3.27 23.48 25.11
N ALA A 591 4.22 23.90 25.96
CA ALA A 591 5.53 23.24 26.11
C ALA A 591 5.47 21.91 26.90
N GLY A 592 4.32 21.55 27.48
CA GLY A 592 4.14 20.29 28.21
C GLY A 592 4.01 19.05 27.31
N ARG A 593 3.42 19.20 26.11
CA ARG A 593 3.09 18.07 25.22
C ARG A 593 4.23 17.61 24.30
N ASP A 594 5.28 18.41 24.17
CA ASP A 594 6.36 18.14 23.20
C ASP A 594 7.14 16.86 23.55
N ARG A 595 7.24 16.47 24.83
CA ARG A 595 7.91 15.22 25.24
C ARG A 595 7.16 13.95 24.84
N ASP A 596 5.84 13.95 24.96
CA ASP A 596 5.01 12.79 24.57
C ASP A 596 4.95 12.64 23.05
N LEU A 597 4.91 13.77 22.32
CA LEU A 597 5.02 13.79 20.87
C LEU A 597 6.38 13.27 20.38
N ASP A 598 7.47 13.70 21.02
CA ASP A 598 8.83 13.26 20.65
C ASP A 598 9.12 11.80 21.07
N ALA A 599 8.40 11.27 22.06
CA ALA A 599 8.37 9.84 22.37
C ALA A 599 7.54 9.05 21.33
N ALA A 600 6.37 9.54 20.94
CA ALA A 600 5.53 8.93 19.90
C ALA A 600 6.23 8.91 18.53
N ILE A 601 6.99 9.94 18.19
CA ILE A 601 7.80 9.99 16.96
C ILE A 601 8.90 8.93 16.99
N ARG A 602 9.60 8.74 18.12
CA ARG A 602 10.62 7.67 18.26
C ARG A 602 9.99 6.27 18.20
N MET A 603 8.79 6.10 18.76
CA MET A 603 7.98 4.87 18.69
C MET A 603 7.41 4.57 17.29
N GLY A 604 7.64 5.44 16.29
CA GLY A 604 7.36 5.18 14.88
C GLY A 604 8.59 4.78 14.05
N GLN A 605 9.78 4.65 14.66
CA GLN A 605 11.05 4.41 13.94
C GLN A 605 11.60 2.97 14.07
N GLN A 606 10.93 2.07 14.80
CA GLN A 606 11.28 0.64 14.80
C GLN A 606 10.47 -0.12 13.73
N GLU A 607 10.92 0.04 12.49
CA GLU A 607 10.39 -0.63 11.30
C GLU A 607 10.42 -2.16 11.48
N GLY A 608 9.28 -2.83 11.26
CA GLY A 608 9.12 -4.28 11.42
C GLY A 608 8.93 -4.79 12.86
N GLY A 609 8.87 -3.90 13.87
CA GLY A 609 8.58 -4.27 15.25
C GLY A 609 7.08 -4.51 15.53
N ILE A 610 6.78 -5.12 16.69
CA ILE A 610 5.38 -5.27 17.16
C ILE A 610 4.69 -3.91 17.37
N GLU A 611 5.46 -2.85 17.64
CA GLU A 611 5.00 -1.46 17.72
C GLU A 611 4.50 -0.90 16.38
N ASP A 612 5.15 -1.22 15.26
CA ASP A 612 4.69 -0.87 13.91
C ASP A 612 3.38 -1.60 13.60
N ILE A 613 3.35 -2.92 13.82
CA ILE A 613 2.17 -3.76 13.63
C ILE A 613 0.98 -3.21 14.45
N ALA A 614 1.18 -2.91 15.73
CA ALA A 614 0.18 -2.29 16.59
C ALA A 614 -0.27 -0.90 16.10
N THR A 615 0.66 -0.09 15.61
CA THR A 615 0.39 1.26 15.06
C THR A 615 -0.47 1.18 13.80
N ARG A 616 -0.19 0.25 12.88
CA ARG A 616 -0.97 0.04 11.65
C ARG A 616 -2.38 -0.49 11.95
N ILE A 617 -2.51 -1.44 12.87
CA ILE A 617 -3.83 -1.96 13.31
C ILE A 617 -4.63 -0.85 14.02
N ALA A 618 -4.00 -0.07 14.90
CA ALA A 618 -4.66 1.06 15.57
C ALA A 618 -5.15 2.10 14.56
N HIS A 619 -4.33 2.43 13.55
CA HIS A 619 -4.66 3.41 12.53
C HIS A 619 -5.88 2.97 11.69
N VAL A 620 -5.83 1.77 11.10
CA VAL A 620 -6.95 1.20 10.34
C VAL A 620 -8.19 1.09 11.23
N GLY A 621 -8.05 0.52 12.44
CA GLY A 621 -9.17 0.30 13.35
C GLY A 621 -9.86 1.58 13.82
N VAL A 622 -9.12 2.66 14.11
CA VAL A 622 -9.74 3.95 14.52
C VAL A 622 -10.45 4.62 13.36
N VAL A 623 -9.88 4.62 12.14
CA VAL A 623 -10.55 5.16 10.94
C VAL A 623 -11.80 4.34 10.62
N HIS A 624 -11.69 3.01 10.66
CA HIS A 624 -12.80 2.08 10.43
C HIS A 624 -13.92 2.27 11.45
N TRP A 625 -13.62 2.36 12.75
CA TRP A 625 -14.61 2.60 13.80
C TRP A 625 -15.36 3.91 13.56
N ARG A 626 -14.65 5.01 13.26
CA ARG A 626 -15.25 6.32 12.95
C ARG A 626 -16.25 6.24 11.78
N ILE A 627 -15.98 5.40 10.79
CA ILE A 627 -16.86 5.22 9.63
C ILE A 627 -18.03 4.28 9.95
N TRP A 628 -17.75 3.13 10.56
CA TRP A 628 -18.67 1.97 10.61
C TRP A 628 -19.39 1.73 11.94
N ALA A 629 -18.94 2.28 13.08
CA ALA A 629 -19.47 1.92 14.41
C ALA A 629 -21.00 1.97 14.48
N ARG A 630 -21.57 3.13 14.11
CA ARG A 630 -23.02 3.39 14.09
C ARG A 630 -23.79 2.72 12.94
N MET A 631 -23.09 2.03 12.03
CA MET A 631 -23.69 1.38 10.85
C MET A 631 -23.69 -0.14 10.94
N ALA A 632 -22.75 -0.73 11.69
CA ALA A 632 -22.49 -2.17 11.66
C ALA A 632 -22.27 -2.83 13.04
N TYR A 633 -21.97 -2.06 14.10
CA TYR A 633 -21.50 -2.63 15.38
C TYR A 633 -22.31 -2.18 16.61
N VAL A 634 -22.66 -0.89 16.70
CA VAL A 634 -23.42 -0.31 17.81
C VAL A 634 -24.89 -0.22 17.41
N ASP A 635 -25.77 -0.79 18.22
CA ASP A 635 -27.22 -0.66 18.06
C ASP A 635 -27.72 0.71 18.61
N GLU A 636 -28.77 1.29 18.02
CA GLU A 636 -29.15 2.69 18.35
C GLU A 636 -29.59 2.90 19.81
N ASP A 637 -30.00 1.84 20.50
CA ASP A 637 -30.45 1.89 21.90
C ASP A 637 -29.30 2.13 22.91
N ASP A 638 -28.06 1.72 22.58
CA ASP A 638 -26.88 1.82 23.47
C ASP A 638 -26.36 3.26 23.65
N MET A 639 -26.85 4.24 22.87
CA MET A 639 -26.50 5.67 23.04
C MET A 639 -27.46 6.44 23.95
N SER A 640 -28.38 5.76 24.64
CA SER A 640 -29.31 6.39 25.60
C SER A 640 -28.79 6.46 27.04
N LEU A 641 -27.57 5.98 27.29
CA LEU A 641 -26.93 5.89 28.60
C LEU A 641 -25.47 6.41 28.59
N ASP A 642 -25.30 7.71 28.34
CA ASP A 642 -24.25 8.57 28.93
C ASP A 642 -24.53 10.07 28.66
#